data_AF-A0A3N2CQU1-F1
#
_entry.id   AF-A0A3N2CQU1-F1
#
_cell.length_a   1.000
_cell.length_b   1.000
_cell.length_c   1.000
_cell.angle_alpha   90.00
_cell.angle_beta   90.00
_cell.angle_gamma   90.00
#
_symmetry.space_group_name_H-M   'P 1'
#
loop_
_entity.id
_entity.type
_entity.pdbx_description
1 polymer ?
#
loop_
_entity_poly.entity_id
_entity_poly.type
_entity_poly.pdbx_seq_one_letter_code
_entity_poly.pdbx_strand_id
1 'polypeptide(L)'
;MSRPTPDRVAVVGSGVAGLMAAHVLTRGGSRVTLYEADSRLGGHADTHDVETGDPRVGRIGVDTGFIVHNHRTYPHLLRLFDELGVATQESEMSMSVRSDARVDRQGGLEYAGALGASGLFPTWRHAFRPAYLRMLVEIPRFHRMARRLLDDTDRTASRATSVADDGETLGAFLDRGQFTPLFRTHFMESLVACVWSCDPAVALEYPARYLFSFLRHHGMLGVFGSPTWRTVSGGSREYVTRVAAGLAEVRTGTKVTAVAETATGVGVTDGNGAVEAYDAVVIATHPHQALAVLADPTPVQREVLEAMPYSPNTAQLHTDTSVLPRLPRARASWNYLRRPSAQDRTVTVTYDMTRLMRLPVPADGTRYLVTLGGTDLVDQDLVLDTMQYEHPIYTPASVAAQRRLPECDTDRVVLAGAYHGWGFHEDGARSGVEAARRLGVEWGTEQGSTPPVEPPREPTAYATTIRHTRRRPFRRSFEHRSTTWLVDLDHVPAPAGPGGVLGSFEARDHLGDPAGTLKGNVEHFLRLQGVEPDGGRIVMAANARALGHCFNPISVFWCHRRDGALAAVVVEVHNTYGERHAYLVHPDAQGRARTEKQMYVSPFHGTDGWYDVAVPVPTDRLHVAVTLHTDDGATFSASLDGERTSTSTLRAAPAALRHTVLIHVHGLWLWARRLGVRPRPEHPRQEGVTR
;
A
#
# COMPACT_ATOMS: atom_id res chain seq x y z
N MET A 1 -30.73 -16.90 11.59
CA MET A 1 -30.74 -17.89 10.50
C MET A 1 -29.87 -17.33 9.40
N SER A 2 -28.84 -18.05 8.95
CA SER A 2 -28.03 -17.65 7.80
C SER A 2 -28.93 -17.61 6.57
N ARG A 3 -28.89 -16.50 5.83
CA ARG A 3 -29.71 -16.33 4.63
C ARG A 3 -29.25 -17.31 3.55
N PRO A 4 -30.15 -17.98 2.83
CA PRO A 4 -29.74 -18.88 1.75
C PRO A 4 -29.03 -18.08 0.66
N THR A 5 -27.91 -18.61 0.18
CA THR A 5 -27.14 -18.07 -0.94
C THR A 5 -28.01 -18.03 -2.20
N PRO A 6 -28.02 -16.92 -2.97
CA PRO A 6 -28.81 -16.86 -4.20
C PRO A 6 -28.21 -17.78 -5.29
N ASP A 7 -29.07 -18.51 -5.99
CA ASP A 7 -28.66 -19.44 -7.04
C ASP A 7 -28.37 -18.71 -8.35
N ARG A 8 -29.18 -17.70 -8.71
CA ARG A 8 -29.01 -16.88 -9.92
C ARG A 8 -28.86 -15.41 -9.58
N VAL A 9 -27.73 -14.81 -9.97
CA VAL A 9 -27.42 -13.41 -9.68
C VAL A 9 -27.08 -12.64 -10.95
N ALA A 10 -27.68 -11.47 -11.11
CA ALA A 10 -27.27 -10.51 -12.14
C ALA A 10 -26.20 -9.57 -11.58
N VAL A 11 -25.19 -9.25 -12.37
CA VAL A 11 -24.23 -8.17 -12.07
C VAL A 11 -24.32 -7.14 -13.19
N VAL A 12 -24.62 -5.89 -12.85
CA VAL A 12 -24.81 -4.80 -13.82
C VAL A 12 -23.59 -3.89 -13.78
N GLY A 13 -22.81 -3.87 -14.86
CA GLY A 13 -21.56 -3.14 -14.98
C GLY A 13 -20.34 -4.06 -14.78
N SER A 14 -19.40 -4.02 -15.72
CA SER A 14 -18.19 -4.85 -15.73
C SER A 14 -16.91 -4.11 -15.30
N GLY A 15 -17.06 -2.99 -14.60
CA GLY A 15 -15.94 -2.37 -13.89
C GLY A 15 -15.35 -3.32 -12.83
N VAL A 16 -14.22 -2.95 -12.23
CA VAL A 16 -13.53 -3.77 -11.21
C VAL A 16 -14.47 -4.24 -10.09
N ALA A 17 -15.44 -3.42 -9.66
CA ALA A 17 -16.42 -3.81 -8.65
C ALA A 17 -17.35 -4.95 -9.10
N GLY A 18 -17.87 -4.87 -10.33
CA GLY A 18 -18.74 -5.88 -10.89
C GLY A 18 -18.01 -7.18 -11.20
N LEU A 19 -16.81 -7.09 -11.80
CA LEU A 19 -15.94 -8.25 -12.02
C LEU A 19 -15.59 -8.94 -10.71
N MET A 20 -15.30 -8.16 -9.66
CA MET A 20 -14.98 -8.71 -8.35
C MET A 20 -16.18 -9.39 -7.71
N ALA A 21 -17.37 -8.77 -7.73
CA ALA A 21 -18.60 -9.39 -7.25
C ALA A 21 -18.92 -10.68 -8.02
N ALA A 22 -18.84 -10.64 -9.35
CA ALA A 22 -19.10 -11.78 -10.22
C ALA A 22 -18.15 -12.95 -9.95
N HIS A 23 -16.85 -12.66 -9.75
CA HIS A 23 -15.86 -13.68 -9.38
C HIS A 23 -16.20 -14.35 -8.06
N VAL A 24 -16.45 -13.57 -7.00
CA VAL A 24 -16.74 -14.09 -5.66
C VAL A 24 -18.04 -14.89 -5.63
N LEU A 25 -19.11 -14.34 -6.22
CA LEU A 25 -20.41 -15.02 -6.31
C LEU A 25 -20.30 -16.35 -7.07
N THR A 26 -19.57 -16.37 -8.19
CA THR A 26 -19.32 -17.59 -8.97
C THR A 26 -18.57 -18.64 -8.15
N ARG A 27 -17.53 -18.24 -7.40
CA ARG A 27 -16.82 -19.16 -6.50
C ARG A 27 -17.70 -19.66 -5.34
N GLY A 28 -18.67 -18.85 -4.91
CA GLY A 28 -19.69 -19.21 -3.94
C GLY A 28 -20.75 -20.19 -4.47
N GLY A 29 -20.72 -20.53 -5.77
CA GLY A 29 -21.65 -21.46 -6.40
C GLY A 29 -22.84 -20.80 -7.11
N SER A 30 -22.96 -19.47 -7.09
CA SER A 30 -24.02 -18.77 -7.81
C SER A 30 -23.78 -18.80 -9.32
N ARG A 31 -24.84 -18.97 -10.11
CA ARG A 31 -24.82 -18.77 -11.56
C ARG A 31 -24.96 -17.27 -11.87
N VAL A 32 -23.84 -16.64 -12.24
CA VAL A 32 -23.78 -15.19 -12.51
C VAL A 32 -23.99 -14.88 -14.00
N THR A 33 -24.84 -13.90 -14.27
CA THR A 33 -24.94 -13.22 -15.57
C THR A 33 -24.41 -11.79 -15.43
N LEU A 34 -23.30 -11.48 -16.12
CA LEU A 34 -22.69 -10.14 -16.12
C LEU A 34 -23.20 -9.33 -17.32
N TYR A 35 -23.79 -8.17 -17.06
CA TYR A 35 -24.26 -7.22 -18.05
C TYR A 35 -23.28 -6.06 -18.19
N GLU A 36 -22.91 -5.73 -19.42
CA GLU A 36 -22.09 -4.56 -19.75
C GLU A 36 -22.74 -3.79 -20.91
N ALA A 37 -22.85 -2.47 -20.74
CA ALA A 37 -23.42 -1.58 -21.75
C ALA A 37 -22.48 -1.41 -22.95
N ASP A 38 -21.17 -1.39 -22.70
CA ASP A 38 -20.15 -1.27 -23.74
C ASP A 38 -19.88 -2.61 -24.45
N SER A 39 -19.25 -2.54 -25.62
CA SER A 39 -18.79 -3.74 -26.36
C SER A 39 -17.57 -4.42 -25.73
N ARG A 40 -17.03 -3.85 -24.64
CA ARG A 40 -15.81 -4.30 -23.95
C ARG A 40 -16.05 -4.37 -22.45
N LEU A 41 -15.47 -5.37 -21.80
CA LEU A 41 -15.46 -5.46 -20.34
C LEU A 41 -14.35 -4.63 -19.69
N GLY A 42 -14.53 -4.27 -18.42
CA GLY A 42 -13.49 -3.72 -17.55
C GLY A 42 -13.72 -2.27 -17.13
N GLY A 43 -14.57 -1.53 -17.86
CA GLY A 43 -14.78 -0.10 -17.63
C GLY A 43 -13.45 0.66 -17.64
N HIS A 44 -13.09 1.25 -16.50
CA HIS A 44 -11.80 1.94 -16.30
C HIS A 44 -10.56 1.03 -16.38
N ALA A 45 -10.69 -0.29 -16.25
CA ALA A 45 -9.62 -1.21 -16.66
C ALA A 45 -9.66 -1.33 -18.18
N ASP A 46 -8.85 -0.51 -18.85
CA ASP A 46 -8.90 -0.26 -20.27
C ASP A 46 -7.51 -0.35 -20.87
N THR A 47 -7.29 -1.34 -21.73
CA THR A 47 -6.00 -1.60 -22.38
C THR A 47 -6.18 -1.54 -23.90
N HIS A 48 -5.36 -0.73 -24.55
CA HIS A 48 -5.38 -0.46 -25.99
C HIS A 48 -4.26 -1.20 -26.71
N ASP A 49 -4.58 -1.87 -27.82
CA ASP A 49 -3.54 -2.49 -28.65
C ASP A 49 -2.93 -1.45 -29.59
N VAL A 50 -1.61 -1.27 -29.48
CA VAL A 50 -0.85 -0.33 -30.31
C VAL A 50 0.16 -1.10 -31.15
N GLU A 51 0.07 -0.96 -32.47
CA GLU A 51 1.07 -1.45 -33.42
C GLU A 51 2.27 -0.50 -33.41
N THR A 52 3.45 -1.00 -33.04
CA THR A 52 4.64 -0.15 -32.85
C THR A 52 5.39 0.15 -34.15
N GLY A 53 5.09 -0.56 -35.24
CA GLY A 53 5.84 -0.46 -36.50
C GLY A 53 7.26 -1.04 -36.48
N ASP A 54 7.83 -1.32 -35.30
CA ASP A 54 9.12 -2.02 -35.13
C ASP A 54 8.86 -3.53 -35.02
N PRO A 55 9.29 -4.36 -35.99
CA PRO A 55 9.07 -5.82 -35.96
C PRO A 55 9.67 -6.53 -34.73
N ARG A 56 10.63 -5.91 -34.03
CA ARG A 56 11.23 -6.47 -32.81
C ARG A 56 10.35 -6.30 -31.58
N VAL A 57 9.46 -5.32 -31.59
CA VAL A 57 8.51 -5.05 -30.51
C VAL A 57 7.13 -5.58 -30.88
N GLY A 58 6.70 -5.36 -32.13
CA GLY A 58 5.41 -5.82 -32.64
C GLY A 58 4.26 -4.99 -32.07
N ARG A 59 3.32 -5.66 -31.41
CA ARG A 59 2.13 -5.07 -30.80
C ARG A 59 2.26 -5.01 -29.29
N ILE A 60 1.85 -3.90 -28.68
CA ILE A 60 1.86 -3.72 -27.23
C ILE A 60 0.47 -3.37 -26.69
N GLY A 61 0.20 -3.75 -25.46
CA GLY A 61 -0.98 -3.31 -24.71
C GLY A 61 -0.65 -2.07 -23.86
N VAL A 62 -1.39 -0.98 -24.02
CA VAL A 62 -1.23 0.26 -23.26
C VAL A 62 -2.47 0.53 -22.43
N ASP A 63 -2.33 0.52 -21.11
CA ASP A 63 -3.42 0.89 -20.20
C ASP A 63 -3.66 2.40 -20.22
N THR A 64 -4.92 2.81 -20.16
CA THR A 64 -5.30 4.23 -20.25
C THR A 64 -6.19 4.71 -19.10
N GLY A 65 -6.76 3.79 -18.32
CA GLY A 65 -7.50 4.09 -17.09
C GLY A 65 -6.78 3.55 -15.85
N PHE A 66 -6.93 2.25 -15.56
CA PHE A 66 -6.22 1.59 -14.47
C PHE A 66 -4.80 1.18 -14.87
N ILE A 67 -3.81 1.78 -14.22
CA ILE A 67 -2.41 1.62 -14.63
C ILE A 67 -1.58 0.93 -13.54
N VAL A 68 -1.77 1.31 -12.27
CA VAL A 68 -0.86 0.91 -11.18
C VAL A 68 -1.56 0.44 -9.91
N HIS A 69 -0.89 -0.43 -9.17
CA HIS A 69 -1.26 -0.93 -7.85
C HIS A 69 -0.02 -1.10 -6.96
N ASN A 70 -0.21 -1.47 -5.69
CA ASN A 70 0.90 -1.80 -4.79
C ASN A 70 0.47 -2.77 -3.67
N HIS A 71 1.44 -3.42 -3.02
CA HIS A 71 1.18 -4.41 -1.97
C HIS A 71 0.62 -3.87 -0.65
N ARG A 72 0.62 -2.55 -0.46
CA ARG A 72 0.13 -1.93 0.78
C ARG A 72 -1.34 -1.57 0.72
N THR A 73 -1.81 -1.06 -0.42
CA THR A 73 -3.14 -0.44 -0.54
C THR A 73 -4.06 -1.17 -1.53
N TYR A 74 -3.69 -2.36 -2.01
CA TYR A 74 -4.50 -3.16 -2.96
C TYR A 74 -4.64 -4.65 -2.55
N PRO A 75 -4.99 -4.98 -1.30
CA PRO A 75 -5.05 -6.39 -0.86
C PRO A 75 -6.08 -7.24 -1.60
N HIS A 76 -7.29 -6.74 -1.88
CA HIS A 76 -8.32 -7.54 -2.57
C HIS A 76 -7.95 -7.77 -4.03
N LEU A 77 -7.49 -6.73 -4.72
CA LEU A 77 -7.08 -6.87 -6.12
C LEU A 77 -5.89 -7.80 -6.27
N LEU A 78 -4.92 -7.75 -5.35
CA LEU A 78 -3.77 -8.67 -5.37
C LEU A 78 -4.18 -10.12 -5.11
N ARG A 79 -5.10 -10.35 -4.17
CA ARG A 79 -5.65 -11.68 -3.96
C ARG A 79 -6.33 -12.21 -5.23
N LEU A 80 -7.08 -11.36 -5.94
CA LEU A 80 -7.68 -11.74 -7.23
C LEU A 80 -6.60 -12.08 -8.26
N PHE A 81 -5.54 -11.27 -8.36
CA PHE A 81 -4.44 -11.54 -9.28
C PHE A 81 -3.73 -12.85 -8.97
N ASP A 82 -3.51 -13.16 -7.70
CA ASP A 82 -2.89 -14.42 -7.27
C ASP A 82 -3.78 -15.61 -7.63
N GLU A 83 -5.09 -15.55 -7.39
CA GLU A 83 -6.04 -16.60 -7.75
C GLU A 83 -6.12 -16.83 -9.28
N LEU A 84 -5.96 -15.79 -10.08
CA LEU A 84 -6.03 -15.84 -11.54
C LEU A 84 -4.66 -16.06 -12.21
N GLY A 85 -3.55 -16.05 -11.46
CA GLY A 85 -2.20 -16.10 -12.01
C GLY A 85 -1.85 -14.89 -12.90
N VAL A 86 -2.31 -13.70 -12.52
CA VAL A 86 -2.03 -12.44 -13.25
C VAL A 86 -0.65 -11.92 -12.86
N ALA A 87 0.25 -11.84 -13.85
CA ALA A 87 1.60 -11.34 -13.64
C ALA A 87 1.63 -9.81 -13.50
N THR A 88 2.50 -9.31 -12.62
CA THR A 88 2.71 -7.88 -12.40
C THR A 88 4.19 -7.56 -12.35
N GLN A 89 4.57 -6.34 -12.70
CA GLN A 89 5.95 -5.86 -12.68
C GLN A 89 6.06 -4.52 -11.97
N GLU A 90 7.25 -4.15 -11.50
CA GLU A 90 7.48 -2.85 -10.86
C GLU A 90 7.19 -1.68 -11.80
N SER A 91 6.67 -0.59 -11.25
CA SER A 91 6.33 0.64 -11.97
C SER A 91 7.10 1.83 -11.38
N GLU A 92 7.47 2.78 -12.24
CA GLU A 92 8.07 4.04 -11.84
C GLU A 92 6.96 5.09 -11.69
N MET A 93 6.73 5.62 -10.49
CA MET A 93 5.59 6.49 -10.16
C MET A 93 6.01 7.88 -9.71
N SER A 94 6.89 8.53 -10.49
CA SER A 94 7.27 9.92 -10.29
C SER A 94 6.21 10.90 -10.80
N MET A 95 6.13 12.05 -10.14
CA MET A 95 5.27 13.16 -10.51
C MET A 95 6.10 14.42 -10.75
N SER A 96 5.72 15.19 -11.77
CA SER A 96 6.24 16.52 -12.06
C SER A 96 5.15 17.57 -12.16
N VAL A 97 5.51 18.81 -11.88
CA VAL A 97 4.68 19.99 -12.06
C VAL A 97 5.39 20.93 -13.03
N ARG A 98 4.69 21.33 -14.10
CA ARG A 98 5.08 22.37 -15.04
C ARG A 98 4.06 23.52 -14.99
N SER A 99 4.55 24.74 -14.95
CA SER A 99 3.76 25.95 -15.19
C SER A 99 4.53 26.86 -16.14
N ASP A 100 3.91 27.19 -17.26
CA ASP A 100 4.49 28.12 -18.24
C ASP A 100 4.27 29.58 -17.83
N ALA A 101 3.25 29.83 -16.98
CA ALA A 101 2.95 31.16 -16.45
C ALA A 101 4.10 31.67 -15.56
N ARG A 102 4.35 32.97 -15.60
CA ARG A 102 5.46 33.58 -14.85
C ARG A 102 5.21 33.46 -13.35
N VAL A 103 6.03 32.64 -12.68
CA VAL A 103 5.99 32.43 -11.24
C VAL A 103 6.82 33.47 -10.49
N ASP A 104 7.92 33.91 -11.09
CA ASP A 104 8.80 34.95 -10.54
C ASP A 104 9.60 35.65 -11.66
N ARG A 105 10.62 36.42 -11.28
CA ARG A 105 11.47 37.14 -12.24
C ARG A 105 12.14 36.21 -13.26
N GLN A 106 12.34 34.93 -12.93
CA GLN A 106 13.03 33.92 -13.75
C GLN A 106 12.09 33.12 -14.67
N GLY A 107 10.78 33.40 -14.69
CA GLY A 107 9.83 32.81 -15.64
C GLY A 107 8.93 31.71 -15.05
N GLY A 108 8.54 30.74 -15.88
CA GLY A 108 7.76 29.55 -15.47
C GLY A 108 8.49 28.64 -14.49
N LEU A 109 7.85 27.58 -14.01
CA LEU A 109 8.37 26.64 -13.02
C LEU A 109 8.20 25.19 -13.50
N GLU A 110 9.25 24.39 -13.40
CA GLU A 110 9.22 22.95 -13.68
C GLU A 110 10.00 22.20 -12.60
N TYR A 111 9.42 21.17 -11.99
CA TYR A 111 10.13 20.32 -11.02
C TYR A 111 9.48 18.94 -10.88
N ALA A 112 10.27 17.96 -10.44
CA ALA A 112 9.83 16.59 -10.15
C ALA A 112 10.42 16.10 -8.83
N GLY A 113 9.65 16.16 -7.75
CA GLY A 113 10.15 15.91 -6.39
C GLY A 113 10.67 14.48 -6.16
N ALA A 114 9.99 13.49 -6.74
CA ALA A 114 10.33 12.07 -6.58
C ALA A 114 11.64 11.67 -7.26
N LEU A 115 12.14 12.46 -8.22
CA LEU A 115 13.42 12.23 -8.92
C LEU A 115 14.63 12.81 -8.17
N GLY A 116 14.47 13.11 -6.87
CA GLY A 116 15.53 13.60 -6.00
C GLY A 116 16.04 14.99 -6.38
N ALA A 117 17.31 15.28 -6.05
CA ALA A 117 17.90 16.60 -6.25
C ALA A 117 17.91 17.03 -7.73
N SER A 118 18.11 16.09 -8.65
CA SER A 118 18.08 16.37 -10.10
C SER A 118 16.69 16.79 -10.60
N GLY A 119 15.61 16.27 -10.00
CA GLY A 119 14.25 16.66 -10.36
C GLY A 119 13.74 17.89 -9.63
N LEU A 120 14.15 18.10 -8.38
CA LEU A 120 13.86 19.33 -7.62
C LEU A 120 14.60 20.55 -8.16
N PHE A 121 15.82 20.35 -8.66
CA PHE A 121 16.66 21.40 -9.24
C PHE A 121 17.07 21.02 -10.66
N PRO A 122 16.12 20.97 -11.61
CA PRO A 122 16.41 20.51 -12.98
C PRO A 122 17.44 21.42 -13.67
N THR A 123 17.54 22.68 -13.24
CA THR A 123 18.66 23.58 -13.54
C THR A 123 19.18 24.24 -12.26
N TRP A 124 20.45 24.65 -12.26
CA TRP A 124 21.07 25.35 -11.12
C TRP A 124 20.33 26.64 -10.74
N ARG A 125 19.65 27.30 -11.69
CA ARG A 125 18.86 28.52 -11.46
C ARG A 125 17.73 28.31 -10.44
N HIS A 126 17.17 27.10 -10.36
CA HIS A 126 16.11 26.77 -9.39
C HIS A 126 16.57 26.94 -7.95
N ALA A 127 17.87 26.71 -7.67
CA ALA A 127 18.44 26.91 -6.34
C ALA A 127 18.54 28.40 -5.94
N PHE A 128 18.26 29.33 -6.86
CA PHE A 128 18.29 30.78 -6.63
C PHE A 128 16.89 31.41 -6.74
N ARG A 129 15.83 30.61 -6.62
CA ARG A 129 14.43 31.07 -6.67
C ARG A 129 13.83 31.13 -5.27
N PRO A 130 13.81 32.29 -4.59
CA PRO A 130 13.43 32.37 -3.18
C PRO A 130 11.99 31.93 -2.90
N ALA A 131 11.05 32.24 -3.81
CA ALA A 131 9.67 31.80 -3.69
C ALA A 131 9.55 30.26 -3.78
N TYR A 132 10.24 29.65 -4.75
CA TYR A 132 10.30 28.20 -4.91
C TYR A 132 10.93 27.50 -3.70
N LEU A 133 12.07 28.01 -3.22
CA LEU A 133 12.71 27.46 -2.02
C LEU A 133 11.82 27.58 -0.77
N ARG A 134 11.09 28.69 -0.62
CA ARG A 134 10.12 28.86 0.45
C ARG A 134 9.03 27.79 0.39
N MET A 135 8.46 27.54 -0.80
CA MET A 135 7.49 26.46 -1.00
C MET A 135 8.05 25.09 -0.56
N LEU A 136 9.30 24.77 -0.91
CA LEU A 136 9.91 23.49 -0.51
C LEU A 136 10.03 23.35 1.02
N VAL A 137 10.34 24.44 1.73
CA VAL A 137 10.42 24.45 3.21
C VAL A 137 9.02 24.37 3.86
N GLU A 138 7.96 24.76 3.14
CA GLU A 138 6.58 24.61 3.60
C GLU A 138 6.07 23.15 3.55
N ILE A 139 6.62 22.28 2.69
CA ILE A 139 6.18 20.87 2.57
C ILE A 139 6.31 20.10 3.91
N PRO A 140 7.45 20.10 4.62
CA PRO A 140 7.54 19.46 5.93
C PRO A 140 6.62 20.08 6.99
N ARG A 141 6.30 21.38 6.87
CA ARG A 141 5.36 22.08 7.76
C ARG A 141 3.95 21.59 7.53
N PHE A 142 3.52 21.51 6.27
CA PHE A 142 2.27 20.89 5.85
C PHE A 142 2.13 19.46 6.39
N HIS A 143 3.12 18.59 6.15
CA HIS A 143 3.08 17.21 6.66
C HIS A 143 2.96 17.12 8.18
N ARG A 144 3.53 18.05 8.95
CA ARG A 144 3.37 18.08 10.41
C ARG A 144 1.96 18.52 10.81
N MET A 145 1.42 19.54 10.17
CA MET A 145 0.09 20.06 10.47
C MET A 145 -1.00 19.05 10.09
N ALA A 146 -0.89 18.44 8.92
CA ALA A 146 -1.85 17.44 8.44
C ALA A 146 -1.87 16.19 9.32
N ARG A 147 -0.70 15.71 9.78
CA ARG A 147 -0.64 14.60 10.75
C ARG A 147 -1.27 14.95 12.09
N ARG A 148 -1.03 16.16 12.62
CA ARG A 148 -1.70 16.62 13.85
C ARG A 148 -3.21 16.63 13.72
N LEU A 149 -3.75 17.09 12.58
CA LEU A 149 -5.19 17.06 12.33
C LEU A 149 -5.75 15.63 12.44
N LEU A 150 -5.02 14.63 11.92
CA LEU A 150 -5.43 13.22 12.05
C LEU A 150 -5.27 12.70 13.49
N ASP A 151 -4.15 12.99 14.14
CA ASP A 151 -3.85 12.49 15.50
C ASP A 151 -4.81 13.06 16.56
N ASP A 152 -5.19 14.33 16.46
CA ASP A 152 -6.14 14.97 17.38
C ASP A 152 -7.56 14.38 17.23
N THR A 153 -7.88 13.87 16.04
CA THR A 153 -9.14 13.17 15.73
C THR A 153 -9.18 11.79 16.34
N ASP A 154 -8.12 11.00 16.12
CA ASP A 154 -8.04 9.62 16.63
C ASP A 154 -8.17 9.61 18.17
N ARG A 155 -7.68 10.69 18.83
CA ARG A 155 -7.84 10.91 20.28
C ARG A 155 -9.25 11.31 20.70
N THR A 156 -9.94 12.18 19.95
CA THR A 156 -11.29 12.64 20.27
C THR A 156 -12.37 11.60 19.94
N ALA A 157 -12.19 10.80 18.89
CA ALA A 157 -13.08 9.67 18.55
C ALA A 157 -13.11 8.58 19.64
N SER A 158 -12.04 8.45 20.44
CA SER A 158 -11.98 7.52 21.59
C SER A 158 -12.75 8.00 22.84
N ARG A 159 -13.22 9.27 22.87
CA ARG A 159 -13.93 9.89 24.00
C ARG A 159 -15.27 10.47 23.52
N ALA A 160 -16.28 9.60 23.41
CA ALA A 160 -17.70 9.92 23.21
C ALA A 160 -18.09 10.82 22.00
N THR A 161 -18.77 10.21 21.03
CA THR A 161 -19.98 10.71 20.31
C THR A 161 -20.14 12.18 19.90
N SER A 162 -19.07 12.99 19.74
CA SER A 162 -19.19 14.32 19.13
C SER A 162 -18.84 14.30 17.64
N VAL A 163 -19.91 14.19 16.85
CA VAL A 163 -20.03 14.25 15.38
C VAL A 163 -19.80 15.69 14.85
N ALA A 164 -18.79 16.40 15.33
CA ALA A 164 -18.61 17.82 15.01
C ALA A 164 -17.14 18.23 14.94
N ASP A 165 -16.47 17.91 13.81
CA ASP A 165 -15.56 18.82 13.07
C ASP A 165 -14.99 18.12 11.80
N ASP A 166 -15.85 17.64 10.90
CA ASP A 166 -15.43 16.97 9.63
C ASP A 166 -15.50 17.90 8.41
N GLY A 167 -15.84 19.18 8.60
CA GLY A 167 -16.16 20.13 7.51
C GLY A 167 -15.02 21.03 7.04
N GLU A 168 -13.84 21.02 7.69
CA GLU A 168 -12.71 21.86 7.25
C GLU A 168 -12.25 21.42 5.85
N THR A 169 -12.39 22.31 4.87
CA THR A 169 -11.91 22.09 3.50
C THR A 169 -10.39 22.23 3.42
N LEU A 170 -9.78 21.66 2.38
CA LEU A 170 -8.35 21.85 2.12
C LEU A 170 -7.99 23.34 2.04
N GLY A 171 -8.82 24.16 1.39
CA GLY A 171 -8.63 25.61 1.32
C GLY A 171 -8.56 26.25 2.71
N ALA A 172 -9.55 25.99 3.56
CA ALA A 172 -9.61 26.52 4.92
C ALA A 172 -8.39 26.08 5.77
N PHE A 173 -7.99 24.81 5.64
CA PHE A 173 -6.79 24.29 6.31
C PHE A 173 -5.52 25.03 5.87
N LEU A 174 -5.38 25.30 4.57
CA LEU A 174 -4.21 25.99 4.03
C LEU A 174 -4.18 27.47 4.44
N ASP A 175 -5.33 28.12 4.51
CA ASP A 175 -5.46 29.51 4.95
C ASP A 175 -5.15 29.66 6.44
N ARG A 176 -5.68 28.76 7.28
CA ARG A 176 -5.34 28.66 8.71
C ARG A 176 -3.85 28.39 8.92
N GLY A 177 -3.25 27.59 8.05
CA GLY A 177 -1.82 27.35 8.03
C GLY A 177 -0.99 28.46 7.42
N GLN A 178 -1.58 29.54 6.89
CA GLN A 178 -0.86 30.63 6.24
C GLN A 178 0.16 30.13 5.19
N PHE A 179 -0.26 29.17 4.36
CA PHE A 179 0.59 28.67 3.27
C PHE A 179 0.65 29.68 2.11
N THR A 180 1.80 29.77 1.44
CA THR A 180 1.95 30.73 0.34
C THR A 180 1.07 30.37 -0.87
N PRO A 181 0.68 31.37 -1.70
CA PRO A 181 -0.01 31.10 -2.96
C PRO A 181 0.75 30.12 -3.85
N LEU A 182 2.10 30.20 -3.87
CA LEU A 182 2.92 29.28 -4.64
C LEU A 182 2.75 27.83 -4.17
N PHE A 183 2.79 27.61 -2.85
CA PHE A 183 2.56 26.29 -2.25
C PHE A 183 1.14 25.76 -2.53
N ARG A 184 0.13 26.61 -2.38
CA ARG A 184 -1.26 26.26 -2.67
C ARG A 184 -1.42 25.79 -4.12
N THR A 185 -0.96 26.58 -5.07
CA THR A 185 -1.16 26.38 -6.52
C THR A 185 -0.26 25.30 -7.12
N HIS A 186 1.02 25.27 -6.77
CA HIS A 186 2.03 24.45 -7.47
C HIS A 186 2.44 23.19 -6.69
N PHE A 187 1.93 23.00 -5.47
CA PHE A 187 2.14 21.79 -4.70
C PHE A 187 0.79 21.14 -4.34
N MET A 188 -0.08 21.82 -3.59
CA MET A 188 -1.32 21.19 -3.10
C MET A 188 -2.40 20.99 -4.16
N GLU A 189 -2.76 22.03 -4.91
CA GLU A 189 -3.71 21.94 -6.01
C GLU A 189 -3.21 20.94 -7.06
N SER A 190 -1.91 21.00 -7.41
CA SER A 190 -1.30 20.04 -8.35
C SER A 190 -1.40 18.59 -7.85
N LEU A 191 -1.09 18.34 -6.58
CA LEU A 191 -1.18 17.02 -5.99
C LEU A 191 -2.60 16.45 -6.05
N VAL A 192 -3.59 17.23 -5.61
CA VAL A 192 -4.99 16.77 -5.55
C VAL A 192 -5.57 16.64 -6.96
N ALA A 193 -5.36 17.63 -7.82
CA ALA A 193 -5.84 17.61 -9.20
C ALA A 193 -5.30 16.39 -9.96
N CYS A 194 -4.03 16.02 -9.78
CA CYS A 194 -3.49 14.83 -10.43
C CYS A 194 -4.02 13.53 -9.85
N VAL A 195 -4.20 13.43 -8.54
CA VAL A 195 -4.64 12.18 -7.90
C VAL A 195 -6.11 11.87 -8.22
N TRP A 196 -6.97 12.88 -8.34
CA TRP A 196 -8.40 12.70 -8.61
C TRP A 196 -8.88 13.23 -9.96
N SER A 197 -7.96 13.64 -10.85
CA SER A 197 -8.27 14.20 -12.17
C SER A 197 -9.40 15.23 -12.11
N CYS A 198 -9.34 16.14 -11.13
CA CYS A 198 -10.38 17.13 -10.86
C CYS A 198 -9.89 18.57 -11.14
N ASP A 199 -10.84 19.46 -11.41
CA ASP A 199 -10.60 20.91 -11.50
C ASP A 199 -9.75 21.38 -10.29
N PRO A 200 -8.60 22.05 -10.51
CA PRO A 200 -7.79 22.61 -9.44
C PRO A 200 -8.54 23.52 -8.46
N ALA A 201 -9.61 24.19 -8.90
CA ALA A 201 -10.45 24.98 -8.01
C ALA A 201 -11.27 24.08 -7.05
N VAL A 202 -11.81 22.98 -7.56
CA VAL A 202 -12.59 21.99 -6.78
C VAL A 202 -11.69 21.23 -5.81
N ALA A 203 -10.41 21.03 -6.13
CA ALA A 203 -9.43 20.40 -5.24
C ALA A 203 -9.37 21.04 -3.84
N LEU A 204 -9.66 22.35 -3.73
CA LEU A 204 -9.63 23.08 -2.47
C LEU A 204 -10.87 22.85 -1.60
N GLU A 205 -11.96 22.37 -2.18
CA GLU A 205 -13.22 22.06 -1.49
C GLU A 205 -13.20 20.68 -0.82
N TYR A 206 -12.19 19.86 -1.13
CA TYR A 206 -12.05 18.52 -0.56
C TYR A 206 -11.98 18.59 0.97
N PRO A 207 -12.68 17.69 1.69
CA PRO A 207 -12.55 17.61 3.14
C PRO A 207 -11.11 17.25 3.54
N ALA A 208 -10.47 18.15 4.29
CA ALA A 208 -9.04 18.05 4.58
C ALA A 208 -8.69 16.74 5.30
N ARG A 209 -9.52 16.32 6.26
CA ARG A 209 -9.34 15.06 7.01
C ARG A 209 -9.42 13.83 6.11
N TYR A 210 -10.40 13.79 5.22
CA TYR A 210 -10.60 12.68 4.27
C TYR A 210 -9.39 12.57 3.32
N LEU A 211 -8.95 13.70 2.76
CA LEU A 211 -7.76 13.80 1.92
C LEU A 211 -6.49 13.35 2.66
N PHE A 212 -6.25 13.83 3.88
CA PHE A 212 -5.02 13.49 4.60
C PHE A 212 -5.01 12.03 5.08
N SER A 213 -6.18 11.45 5.36
CA SER A 213 -6.30 10.01 5.64
C SER A 213 -5.85 9.19 4.43
N PHE A 214 -6.30 9.56 3.23
CA PHE A 214 -5.81 8.98 1.99
C PHE A 214 -4.28 9.12 1.85
N LEU A 215 -3.74 10.33 2.01
CA LEU A 215 -2.30 10.56 1.88
C LEU A 215 -1.49 9.76 2.91
N ARG A 216 -1.98 9.62 4.14
CA ARG A 216 -1.35 8.78 5.20
C ARG A 216 -1.37 7.31 4.80
N HIS A 217 -2.51 6.82 4.31
CA HIS A 217 -2.70 5.43 3.88
C HIS A 217 -1.74 5.06 2.73
N HIS A 218 -1.59 5.96 1.75
CA HIS A 218 -0.74 5.76 0.56
C HIS A 218 0.74 6.12 0.77
N GLY A 219 1.14 6.52 1.99
CA GLY A 219 2.53 6.89 2.29
C GLY A 219 2.97 8.23 1.68
N MET A 220 2.02 9.05 1.22
CA MET A 220 2.23 10.37 0.62
C MET A 220 2.27 11.50 1.65
N LEU A 221 1.87 11.25 2.91
CA LEU A 221 1.99 12.21 4.01
C LEU A 221 3.37 12.21 4.69
N GLY A 222 4.42 12.09 3.87
CA GLY A 222 5.81 11.93 4.29
C GLY A 222 6.78 12.06 3.12
N VAL A 223 8.08 12.15 3.41
CA VAL A 223 9.14 12.23 2.38
C VAL A 223 9.72 10.84 2.06
N PHE A 224 9.42 9.84 2.90
CA PHE A 224 9.85 8.46 2.76
C PHE A 224 8.68 7.53 3.14
N GLY A 225 8.70 6.29 2.67
CA GLY A 225 7.68 5.28 2.99
C GLY A 225 6.58 5.15 1.93
N SER A 226 6.77 5.72 0.75
CA SER A 226 5.97 5.39 -0.43
C SER A 226 6.12 3.90 -0.76
N PRO A 227 5.02 3.19 -1.07
CA PRO A 227 5.10 1.79 -1.46
C PRO A 227 5.79 1.64 -2.82
N THR A 228 6.36 0.46 -3.08
CA THR A 228 6.79 0.08 -4.43
C THR A 228 5.55 -0.12 -5.29
N TRP A 229 5.42 0.69 -6.33
CA TRP A 229 4.33 0.59 -7.29
C TRP A 229 4.58 -0.51 -8.31
N ARG A 230 3.50 -1.08 -8.81
CA ARG A 230 3.48 -2.15 -9.79
C ARG A 230 2.40 -1.90 -10.83
N THR A 231 2.49 -2.57 -11.97
CA THR A 231 1.54 -2.55 -13.07
C THR A 231 1.34 -3.98 -13.59
N VAL A 232 0.20 -4.24 -14.23
CA VAL A 232 -0.12 -5.56 -14.78
C VAL A 232 0.69 -5.78 -16.05
N SER A 233 1.43 -6.89 -16.12
CA SER A 233 2.19 -7.23 -17.32
C SER A 233 1.22 -7.64 -18.44
N GLY A 234 1.27 -6.96 -19.59
CA GLY A 234 0.31 -7.14 -20.68
C GLY A 234 -0.93 -6.24 -20.60
N GLY A 235 -1.06 -5.48 -19.49
CA GLY A 235 -2.14 -4.54 -19.26
C GLY A 235 -3.30 -5.11 -18.44
N SER A 236 -4.14 -4.21 -17.92
CA SER A 236 -5.28 -4.53 -17.06
C SER A 236 -6.30 -5.50 -17.68
N ARG A 237 -6.38 -5.58 -19.02
CA ARG A 237 -7.18 -6.59 -19.75
C ARG A 237 -6.95 -8.02 -19.29
N GLU A 238 -5.76 -8.33 -18.78
CA GLU A 238 -5.36 -9.69 -18.39
C GLU A 238 -6.25 -10.25 -17.28
N TYR A 239 -6.51 -9.48 -16.22
CA TYR A 239 -7.38 -9.96 -15.15
C TYR A 239 -8.85 -9.94 -15.59
N VAL A 240 -9.25 -8.93 -16.38
CA VAL A 240 -10.63 -8.80 -16.90
C VAL A 240 -11.01 -10.04 -17.71
N THR A 241 -10.14 -10.43 -18.65
CA THR A 241 -10.35 -11.60 -19.51
C THR A 241 -10.42 -12.89 -18.70
N ARG A 242 -9.56 -13.05 -17.68
CA ARG A 242 -9.55 -14.25 -16.84
C ARG A 242 -10.77 -14.36 -15.93
N VAL A 243 -11.25 -13.25 -15.37
CA VAL A 243 -12.53 -13.25 -14.63
C VAL A 243 -13.66 -13.64 -15.56
N ALA A 244 -13.77 -12.99 -16.73
CA ALA A 244 -14.83 -13.23 -17.69
C ALA A 244 -14.89 -14.69 -18.16
N ALA A 245 -13.74 -15.32 -18.37
CA ALA A 245 -13.63 -16.73 -18.75
C ALA A 245 -14.18 -17.71 -17.69
N GLY A 246 -14.25 -17.28 -16.41
CA GLY A 246 -14.80 -18.06 -15.31
C GLY A 246 -16.31 -17.90 -15.11
N LEU A 247 -16.96 -16.96 -15.80
CA LEU A 247 -18.38 -16.66 -15.61
C LEU A 247 -19.28 -17.55 -16.46
N ALA A 248 -20.47 -17.87 -15.94
CA ALA A 248 -21.46 -18.67 -16.66
C ALA A 248 -22.03 -17.93 -17.87
N GLU A 249 -22.19 -16.61 -17.77
CA GLU A 249 -22.72 -15.79 -18.84
C GLU A 249 -22.21 -14.34 -18.77
N VAL A 250 -21.82 -13.81 -19.94
CA VAL A 250 -21.35 -12.44 -20.12
C VAL A 250 -22.09 -11.82 -21.30
N ARG A 251 -22.72 -10.66 -21.09
CA ARG A 251 -23.50 -9.92 -22.10
C ARG A 251 -22.95 -8.51 -22.28
N THR A 252 -22.06 -8.34 -23.24
CA THR A 252 -21.57 -7.01 -23.70
C THR A 252 -22.57 -6.37 -24.66
N GLY A 253 -22.49 -5.04 -24.83
CA GLY A 253 -23.42 -4.28 -25.67
C GLY A 253 -24.88 -4.34 -25.19
N THR A 254 -25.10 -4.76 -23.94
CA THR A 254 -26.41 -5.05 -23.36
C THR A 254 -26.64 -4.12 -22.18
N LYS A 255 -27.03 -2.88 -22.48
CA LYS A 255 -27.31 -1.87 -21.47
C LYS A 255 -28.55 -2.25 -20.66
N VAL A 256 -28.41 -2.34 -19.34
CA VAL A 256 -29.56 -2.46 -18.43
C VAL A 256 -30.26 -1.10 -18.33
N THR A 257 -31.58 -1.11 -18.46
CA THR A 257 -32.42 0.10 -18.44
C THR A 257 -33.31 0.18 -17.20
N ALA A 258 -33.65 -0.96 -16.59
CA ALA A 258 -34.41 -1.01 -15.35
C ALA A 258 -34.05 -2.23 -14.50
N VAL A 259 -34.10 -2.04 -13.18
CA VAL A 259 -33.95 -3.04 -12.13
C VAL A 259 -35.13 -2.84 -11.18
N ALA A 260 -36.02 -3.83 -11.12
CA ALA A 260 -37.20 -3.80 -10.29
C ALA A 260 -37.16 -4.95 -9.28
N GLU A 261 -37.15 -4.62 -7.99
CA GLU A 261 -37.32 -5.64 -6.96
C GLU A 261 -38.80 -6.12 -6.95
N THR A 262 -38.98 -7.44 -6.86
CA THR A 262 -40.30 -8.09 -6.85
C THR A 262 -40.48 -8.88 -5.56
N ALA A 263 -41.67 -9.44 -5.34
CA ALA A 263 -41.93 -10.25 -4.14
C ALA A 263 -40.98 -11.47 -4.02
N THR A 264 -40.58 -12.06 -5.14
CA THR A 264 -39.82 -13.32 -5.18
C THR A 264 -38.37 -13.17 -5.64
N GLY A 265 -37.97 -12.04 -6.20
CA GLY A 265 -36.64 -11.84 -6.79
C GLY A 265 -36.45 -10.44 -7.35
N VAL A 266 -35.67 -10.30 -8.41
CA VAL A 266 -35.42 -9.04 -9.11
C VAL A 266 -35.61 -9.24 -10.62
N GLY A 267 -36.33 -8.33 -11.27
CA GLY A 267 -36.41 -8.24 -12.73
C GLY A 267 -35.38 -7.26 -13.28
N VAL A 268 -34.56 -7.71 -14.23
CA VAL A 268 -33.57 -6.88 -14.94
C VAL A 268 -34.04 -6.71 -16.39
N THR A 269 -34.25 -5.46 -16.80
CA THR A 269 -34.68 -5.09 -18.15
C THR A 269 -33.48 -4.58 -18.96
N ASP A 270 -33.23 -5.17 -20.13
CA ASP A 270 -32.18 -4.72 -21.04
C ASP A 270 -32.64 -3.60 -22.00
N GLY A 271 -31.74 -3.12 -22.84
CA GLY A 271 -31.99 -2.06 -23.82
C GLY A 271 -32.96 -2.44 -24.94
N ASN A 272 -33.24 -3.74 -25.11
CA ASN A 272 -34.23 -4.25 -26.05
C ASN A 272 -35.61 -4.43 -25.41
N GLY A 273 -35.74 -4.15 -24.10
CA GLY A 273 -36.96 -4.34 -23.33
C GLY A 273 -37.18 -5.78 -22.86
N ALA A 274 -36.20 -6.68 -23.04
CA ALA A 274 -36.28 -8.04 -22.51
C ALA A 274 -36.09 -8.00 -20.99
N VAL A 275 -36.99 -8.68 -20.26
CA VAL A 275 -36.95 -8.78 -18.80
C VAL A 275 -36.52 -10.18 -18.40
N GLU A 276 -35.49 -10.29 -17.58
CA GLU A 276 -35.03 -11.55 -17.01
C GLU A 276 -35.06 -11.51 -15.48
N ALA A 277 -35.46 -12.64 -14.88
CA ALA A 277 -35.62 -12.77 -13.44
C ALA A 277 -34.38 -13.40 -12.78
N TYR A 278 -33.99 -12.83 -11.64
CA TYR A 278 -32.86 -13.24 -10.80
C TYR A 278 -33.27 -13.28 -9.33
N ASP A 279 -32.52 -14.00 -8.50
CA ASP A 279 -32.76 -14.01 -7.05
C ASP A 279 -32.26 -12.71 -6.40
N ALA A 280 -31.16 -12.18 -6.93
CA ALA A 280 -30.52 -10.94 -6.50
C ALA A 280 -29.77 -10.26 -7.66
N VAL A 281 -29.41 -8.99 -7.45
CA VAL A 281 -28.62 -8.18 -8.38
C VAL A 281 -27.57 -7.38 -7.62
N VAL A 282 -26.37 -7.29 -8.21
CA VAL A 282 -25.35 -6.31 -7.83
C VAL A 282 -25.31 -5.22 -8.89
N ILE A 283 -25.57 -3.97 -8.52
CA ILE A 283 -25.46 -2.81 -9.39
C ILE A 283 -24.07 -2.20 -9.18
N ALA A 284 -23.16 -2.46 -10.13
CA ALA A 284 -21.75 -2.09 -10.09
C ALA A 284 -21.41 -0.92 -11.05
N THR A 285 -22.28 0.08 -11.13
CA THR A 285 -22.19 1.25 -12.01
C THR A 285 -21.94 2.54 -11.22
N HIS A 286 -21.70 3.68 -11.89
CA HIS A 286 -21.57 4.98 -11.18
C HIS A 286 -22.89 5.37 -10.48
N PRO A 287 -22.87 6.17 -9.39
CA PRO A 287 -24.08 6.48 -8.61
C PRO A 287 -25.25 7.01 -9.44
N HIS A 288 -25.00 7.92 -10.38
CA HIS A 288 -26.04 8.45 -11.26
C HIS A 288 -26.59 7.39 -12.23
N GLN A 289 -25.77 6.43 -12.67
CA GLN A 289 -26.18 5.30 -13.50
C GLN A 289 -26.98 4.29 -12.68
N ALA A 290 -26.56 4.00 -11.45
CA ALA A 290 -27.28 3.14 -10.51
C ALA A 290 -28.68 3.70 -10.23
N LEU A 291 -28.77 5.01 -9.95
CA LEU A 291 -30.05 5.68 -9.74
C LEU A 291 -30.94 5.62 -11.00
N ALA A 292 -30.36 5.74 -12.19
CA ALA A 292 -31.10 5.70 -13.46
C ALA A 292 -31.68 4.32 -13.79
N VAL A 293 -31.05 3.23 -13.34
CA VAL A 293 -31.55 1.87 -13.57
C VAL A 293 -32.49 1.38 -12.47
N LEU A 294 -32.51 1.97 -11.28
CA LEU A 294 -33.49 1.60 -10.25
C LEU A 294 -34.90 2.03 -10.70
N ALA A 295 -35.82 1.07 -10.84
CA ALA A 295 -37.17 1.34 -11.34
C ALA A 295 -38.01 2.17 -10.36
N ASP A 296 -37.85 1.93 -9.05
CA ASP A 296 -38.51 2.66 -7.96
C ASP A 296 -37.50 2.96 -6.84
N PRO A 297 -36.61 3.96 -7.03
CA PRO A 297 -35.57 4.26 -6.05
C PRO A 297 -36.20 4.85 -4.79
N THR A 298 -35.85 4.29 -3.64
CA THR A 298 -36.29 4.80 -2.33
C THR A 298 -35.79 6.23 -2.10
N PRO A 299 -36.43 7.01 -1.20
CA PRO A 299 -35.96 8.36 -0.87
C PRO A 299 -34.49 8.41 -0.43
N VAL A 300 -34.03 7.41 0.31
CA VAL A 300 -32.63 7.31 0.77
C VAL A 300 -31.69 7.03 -0.40
N GLN A 301 -32.03 6.09 -1.29
CA GLN A 301 -31.24 5.81 -2.50
C GLN A 301 -31.09 7.07 -3.36
N ARG A 302 -32.17 7.82 -3.55
CA ARG A 302 -32.12 9.08 -4.30
C ARG A 302 -31.22 10.11 -3.63
N GLU A 303 -31.45 10.39 -2.35
CA GLU A 303 -30.69 11.39 -1.58
C GLU A 303 -29.18 11.08 -1.58
N VAL A 304 -28.82 9.82 -1.32
CA VAL A 304 -27.41 9.40 -1.23
C VAL A 304 -26.73 9.41 -2.59
N LEU A 305 -27.35 8.83 -3.63
CA LEU A 305 -26.71 8.69 -4.95
C LEU A 305 -26.61 10.02 -5.70
N GLU A 306 -27.58 10.93 -5.56
CA GLU A 306 -27.54 12.28 -6.15
C GLU A 306 -26.43 13.15 -5.52
N ALA A 307 -26.08 12.90 -4.26
CA ALA A 307 -25.04 13.63 -3.54
C ALA A 307 -23.60 13.20 -3.90
N MET A 308 -23.42 12.29 -4.86
CA MET A 308 -22.11 11.74 -5.26
C MET A 308 -21.76 12.11 -6.72
N PRO A 309 -21.37 13.36 -6.99
CA PRO A 309 -21.12 13.83 -8.34
C PRO A 309 -19.84 13.27 -8.95
N TYR A 310 -19.83 13.15 -10.28
CA TYR A 310 -18.70 12.73 -11.10
C TYR A 310 -18.39 13.82 -12.14
N SER A 311 -17.12 13.93 -12.53
CA SER A 311 -16.66 14.82 -13.60
C SER A 311 -16.25 14.01 -14.82
N PRO A 312 -16.82 14.28 -16.01
CA PRO A 312 -16.32 13.71 -17.26
C PRO A 312 -14.94 14.28 -17.58
N ASN A 313 -14.08 13.45 -18.18
CA ASN A 313 -12.72 13.78 -18.55
C ASN A 313 -12.34 13.04 -19.84
N THR A 314 -12.03 13.80 -20.89
CA THR A 314 -11.47 13.26 -22.13
C THR A 314 -10.00 12.93 -21.94
N ALA A 315 -9.62 11.70 -22.30
CA ALA A 315 -8.24 11.24 -22.33
C ALA A 315 -7.85 10.88 -23.77
N GLN A 316 -6.65 11.26 -24.20
CA GLN A 316 -6.10 10.89 -25.52
C GLN A 316 -4.85 10.05 -25.34
N LEU A 317 -4.80 8.88 -25.97
CA LEU A 317 -3.59 8.09 -26.14
C LEU A 317 -2.87 8.60 -27.39
N HIS A 318 -1.61 9.02 -27.27
CA HIS A 318 -0.86 9.66 -28.35
C HIS A 318 0.66 9.47 -28.23
N THR A 319 1.40 9.93 -29.23
CA THR A 319 2.88 9.90 -29.24
C THR A 319 3.54 11.29 -29.15
N ASP A 320 2.73 12.36 -29.13
CA ASP A 320 3.22 13.75 -29.03
C ASP A 320 3.96 14.05 -27.71
N THR A 321 5.29 14.15 -27.77
CA THR A 321 6.12 14.46 -26.59
C THR A 321 6.22 15.97 -26.25
N SER A 322 5.61 16.85 -27.04
CA SER A 322 5.67 18.30 -26.84
C SER A 322 4.94 18.77 -25.56
N VAL A 323 3.96 17.99 -25.10
CA VAL A 323 3.19 18.23 -23.88
C VAL A 323 3.96 17.92 -22.59
N LEU A 324 5.05 17.15 -22.66
CA LEU A 324 5.89 16.83 -21.51
C LEU A 324 6.67 18.06 -20.98
N PRO A 325 7.24 18.01 -19.76
CA PRO A 325 8.14 19.05 -19.27
C PRO A 325 9.28 19.37 -20.25
N ARG A 326 9.57 20.67 -20.42
CA ARG A 326 10.60 21.15 -21.36
C ARG A 326 11.99 20.83 -20.83
N LEU A 327 12.16 20.79 -19.51
CA LEU A 327 13.39 20.34 -18.86
C LEU A 327 13.38 18.81 -18.75
N PRO A 328 14.30 18.08 -19.42
CA PRO A 328 14.30 16.61 -19.40
C PRO A 328 14.41 16.02 -17.98
N ARG A 329 15.13 16.72 -17.07
CA ARG A 329 15.28 16.32 -15.67
C ARG A 329 14.00 16.46 -14.84
N ALA A 330 13.01 17.19 -15.34
CA ALA A 330 11.70 17.32 -14.74
C ALA A 330 10.66 16.37 -15.36
N ARG A 331 10.99 15.63 -16.43
CA ARG A 331 10.06 14.64 -17.01
C ARG A 331 9.87 13.47 -16.06
N ALA A 332 8.62 13.21 -15.71
CA ALA A 332 8.22 12.18 -14.78
C ALA A 332 7.23 11.21 -15.43
N SER A 333 6.76 10.24 -14.67
CA SER A 333 5.67 9.35 -15.10
C SER A 333 4.33 10.10 -15.18
N TRP A 334 4.06 10.99 -14.24
CA TRP A 334 2.86 11.82 -14.18
C TRP A 334 3.25 13.29 -14.35
N ASN A 335 2.78 13.95 -15.39
CA ASN A 335 3.24 15.30 -15.74
C ASN A 335 2.06 16.27 -15.71
N TYR A 336 1.95 17.02 -14.61
CA TYR A 336 0.93 18.05 -14.45
C TYR A 336 1.33 19.33 -15.17
N LEU A 337 0.43 19.86 -15.99
CA LEU A 337 0.56 21.20 -16.56
C LEU A 337 -0.43 22.15 -15.90
N ARG A 338 0.10 23.12 -15.14
CA ARG A 338 -0.69 24.24 -14.65
C ARG A 338 -0.94 25.23 -15.78
N ARG A 339 -2.16 25.21 -16.31
CA ARG A 339 -2.61 26.18 -17.32
C ARG A 339 -2.71 27.60 -16.74
N PRO A 340 -2.44 28.65 -17.53
CA PRO A 340 -2.43 30.04 -17.04
C PRO A 340 -3.82 30.63 -16.75
N SER A 341 -4.87 30.15 -17.42
CA SER A 341 -6.21 30.74 -17.36
C SER A 341 -7.03 30.12 -16.22
N ALA A 342 -7.58 30.97 -15.34
CA ALA A 342 -8.56 30.55 -14.34
C ALA A 342 -9.92 30.16 -14.94
N GLN A 343 -10.15 30.47 -16.23
CA GLN A 343 -11.36 30.04 -16.97
C GLN A 343 -11.22 28.62 -17.50
N ASP A 344 -9.99 28.11 -17.60
CA ASP A 344 -9.76 26.73 -17.98
C ASP A 344 -9.81 25.85 -16.74
N ARG A 345 -11.00 25.29 -16.52
CA ARG A 345 -11.34 24.47 -15.35
C ARG A 345 -10.92 23.01 -15.52
N THR A 346 -10.21 22.69 -16.60
CA THR A 346 -9.80 21.33 -16.90
C THR A 346 -8.44 21.02 -16.27
N VAL A 347 -8.34 19.86 -15.65
CA VAL A 347 -7.05 19.31 -15.20
C VAL A 347 -6.27 18.83 -16.41
N THR A 348 -5.03 19.31 -16.57
CA THR A 348 -4.16 18.82 -17.65
C THR A 348 -3.04 17.95 -17.09
N VAL A 349 -3.10 16.65 -17.36
CA VAL A 349 -2.10 15.68 -16.91
C VAL A 349 -1.72 14.76 -18.05
N THR A 350 -0.41 14.64 -18.30
CA THR A 350 0.14 13.65 -19.25
C THR A 350 0.86 12.53 -18.50
N TYR A 351 0.37 11.31 -18.70
CA TYR A 351 0.98 10.08 -18.22
C TYR A 351 1.98 9.54 -19.27
N ASP A 352 3.22 9.32 -18.87
CA ASP A 352 4.22 8.64 -19.71
C ASP A 352 4.07 7.13 -19.51
N MET A 353 3.23 6.51 -20.35
CA MET A 353 2.89 5.08 -20.25
C MET A 353 4.09 4.19 -20.50
N THR A 354 5.00 4.62 -21.37
CA THR A 354 6.28 3.95 -21.58
C THR A 354 7.08 3.82 -20.28
N ARG A 355 7.08 4.84 -19.41
CA ARG A 355 7.71 4.74 -18.07
C ARG A 355 6.87 3.95 -17.09
N LEU A 356 5.58 4.28 -16.98
CA LEU A 356 4.67 3.72 -15.98
C LEU A 356 4.54 2.20 -16.12
N MET A 357 4.34 1.73 -17.34
CA MET A 357 4.15 0.32 -17.63
C MET A 357 5.46 -0.39 -17.99
N ARG A 358 6.59 0.34 -18.06
CA ARG A 358 7.88 -0.16 -18.59
C ARG A 358 7.73 -0.83 -19.96
N LEU A 359 6.99 -0.17 -20.86
CA LEU A 359 6.79 -0.68 -22.21
C LEU A 359 8.12 -0.71 -22.96
N PRO A 360 8.33 -1.70 -23.85
CA PRO A 360 9.47 -1.70 -24.74
C PRO A 360 9.46 -0.42 -25.59
N VAL A 361 10.64 0.19 -25.75
CA VAL A 361 10.81 1.40 -26.56
C VAL A 361 11.21 0.97 -27.98
N PRO A 362 10.47 1.36 -29.03
CA PRO A 362 10.84 1.05 -30.41
C PRO A 362 12.17 1.71 -30.82
N ALA A 363 12.75 1.27 -31.95
CA ALA A 363 14.04 1.75 -32.46
C ALA A 363 14.16 3.27 -32.55
N ASP A 364 13.06 3.92 -32.93
CA ASP A 364 12.96 5.35 -33.20
C ASP A 364 12.82 6.19 -31.91
N GLY A 365 12.70 5.54 -30.75
CA GLY A 365 12.55 6.20 -29.46
C GLY A 365 11.12 6.66 -29.14
N THR A 366 10.12 6.22 -29.91
CA THR A 366 8.71 6.59 -29.73
C THR A 366 8.25 6.28 -28.29
N ARG A 367 7.50 7.23 -27.71
CA ARG A 367 6.89 7.11 -26.38
C ARG A 367 5.37 7.11 -26.53
N TYR A 368 4.71 6.33 -25.68
CA TYR A 368 3.26 6.26 -25.61
C TYR A 368 2.80 7.05 -24.39
N LEU A 369 1.94 8.03 -24.63
CA LEU A 369 1.50 9.01 -23.65
C LEU A 369 -0.02 9.03 -23.58
N VAL A 370 -0.56 9.28 -22.39
CA VAL A 370 -1.99 9.54 -22.22
C VAL A 370 -2.15 10.94 -21.65
N THR A 371 -2.83 11.85 -22.34
CA THR A 371 -3.13 13.20 -21.84
C THR A 371 -4.60 13.35 -21.51
N LEU A 372 -4.90 13.76 -20.28
CA LEU A 372 -6.23 14.08 -19.78
C LEU A 372 -6.41 15.61 -19.74
N GLY A 373 -7.57 16.10 -20.20
CA GLY A 373 -7.98 17.52 -20.11
C GLY A 373 -7.05 18.52 -20.82
N GLY A 374 -6.50 18.13 -21.97
CA GLY A 374 -5.59 18.96 -22.77
C GLY A 374 -5.67 18.64 -24.26
N THR A 375 -6.87 18.31 -24.77
CA THR A 375 -7.07 17.92 -26.17
C THR A 375 -6.65 19.01 -27.15
N ASP A 376 -6.67 20.28 -26.74
CA ASP A 376 -6.21 21.42 -27.53
C ASP A 376 -4.67 21.58 -27.56
N LEU A 377 -3.95 20.85 -26.71
CA LEU A 377 -2.50 20.90 -26.60
C LEU A 377 -1.79 19.74 -27.30
N VAL A 378 -2.51 18.64 -27.53
CA VAL A 378 -1.99 17.45 -28.21
C VAL A 378 -2.08 17.64 -29.71
N ASP A 379 -1.01 17.35 -30.44
CA ASP A 379 -1.06 17.25 -31.90
C ASP A 379 -2.01 16.12 -32.32
N GLN A 380 -3.12 16.47 -32.97
CA GLN A 380 -4.17 15.51 -33.33
C GLN A 380 -3.74 14.50 -34.38
N ASP A 381 -2.70 14.79 -35.17
CA ASP A 381 -2.13 13.84 -36.13
C ASP A 381 -1.33 12.71 -35.43
N LEU A 382 -0.99 12.90 -34.14
CA LEU A 382 -0.24 11.94 -33.32
C LEU A 382 -1.12 11.18 -32.31
N VAL A 383 -2.43 11.38 -32.36
CA VAL A 383 -3.42 10.69 -31.52
C VAL A 383 -3.67 9.29 -32.08
N LEU A 384 -3.55 8.29 -31.19
CA LEU A 384 -3.80 6.89 -31.47
C LEU A 384 -5.23 6.48 -31.09
N ASP A 385 -5.73 7.01 -29.96
CA ASP A 385 -7.12 6.81 -29.54
C ASP A 385 -7.60 7.95 -28.61
N THR A 386 -8.92 8.10 -28.47
CA THR A 386 -9.58 9.05 -27.56
C THR A 386 -10.68 8.37 -26.76
N MET A 387 -10.61 8.51 -25.44
CA MET A 387 -11.49 7.85 -24.48
C MET A 387 -12.20 8.88 -23.59
N GLN A 388 -13.35 8.48 -23.07
CA GLN A 388 -14.10 9.25 -22.08
C GLN A 388 -14.14 8.51 -20.75
N TYR A 389 -13.64 9.16 -19.70
CA TYR A 389 -13.69 8.66 -18.33
C TYR A 389 -14.46 9.61 -17.43
N GLU A 390 -14.88 9.12 -16.27
CA GLU A 390 -15.49 9.94 -15.25
C GLU A 390 -14.80 9.71 -13.90
N HIS A 391 -14.46 10.79 -13.21
CA HIS A 391 -13.80 10.73 -11.91
C HIS A 391 -14.71 11.28 -10.81
N PRO A 392 -14.72 10.68 -9.60
CA PRO A 392 -15.56 11.12 -8.50
C PRO A 392 -15.12 12.48 -7.96
N ILE A 393 -16.08 13.30 -7.53
CA ILE A 393 -15.83 14.57 -6.86
C ILE A 393 -16.11 14.43 -5.36
N TYR A 394 -15.09 14.70 -4.54
CA TYR A 394 -15.22 14.66 -3.08
C TYR A 394 -15.50 16.04 -2.49
N THR A 395 -16.68 16.17 -1.90
CA THR A 395 -17.11 17.32 -1.11
C THR A 395 -17.50 16.84 0.30
N PRO A 396 -17.67 17.74 1.27
CA PRO A 396 -18.22 17.35 2.57
C PRO A 396 -19.57 16.61 2.45
N ALA A 397 -20.41 17.03 1.50
CA ALA A 397 -21.69 16.38 1.24
C ALA A 397 -21.53 14.96 0.64
N SER A 398 -20.65 14.78 -0.34
CA SER A 398 -20.48 13.45 -0.96
C SER A 398 -19.81 12.45 -0.03
N VAL A 399 -18.88 12.89 0.84
CA VAL A 399 -18.28 12.04 1.87
C VAL A 399 -19.28 11.71 2.99
N ALA A 400 -20.21 12.61 3.32
CA ALA A 400 -21.30 12.31 4.24
C ALA A 400 -22.28 11.28 3.64
N ALA A 401 -22.67 11.46 2.37
CA ALA A 401 -23.51 10.51 1.65
C ALA A 401 -22.87 9.12 1.52
N GLN A 402 -21.55 9.05 1.26
CA GLN A 402 -20.79 7.81 1.20
C GLN A 402 -20.96 6.94 2.47
N ARG A 403 -21.05 7.55 3.66
CA ARG A 403 -21.21 6.81 4.93
C ARG A 403 -22.59 6.17 5.07
N ARG A 404 -23.57 6.66 4.31
CA ARG A 404 -24.96 6.18 4.29
C ARG A 404 -25.24 5.17 3.18
N LEU A 405 -24.25 4.84 2.34
CA LEU A 405 -24.39 3.81 1.30
C LEU A 405 -24.98 2.48 1.82
N PRO A 406 -24.64 1.97 3.02
CA PRO A 406 -25.27 0.75 3.54
C PRO A 406 -26.79 0.85 3.75
N GLU A 407 -27.35 2.06 3.85
CA GLU A 407 -28.80 2.28 3.93
C GLU A 407 -29.50 2.08 2.58
N CYS A 408 -28.76 2.13 1.46
CA CYS A 408 -29.29 2.01 0.10
C CYS A 408 -29.52 0.55 -0.33
N ASP A 409 -28.83 -0.40 0.30
CA ASP A 409 -28.90 -1.81 -0.06
C ASP A 409 -30.18 -2.45 0.47
N THR A 410 -30.81 -3.26 -0.37
CA THR A 410 -31.87 -4.16 0.07
C THR A 410 -31.32 -5.55 0.29
N ASP A 411 -32.23 -6.46 0.56
CA ASP A 411 -31.90 -7.87 0.65
C ASP A 411 -31.58 -8.48 -0.73
N ARG A 412 -32.01 -7.89 -1.84
CA ARG A 412 -31.79 -8.44 -3.18
C ARG A 412 -31.08 -7.49 -4.14
N VAL A 413 -31.11 -6.19 -3.87
CA VAL A 413 -30.47 -5.16 -4.69
C VAL A 413 -29.33 -4.57 -3.88
N VAL A 414 -28.09 -4.82 -4.31
CA VAL A 414 -26.88 -4.37 -3.61
C VAL A 414 -26.05 -3.48 -4.52
N LEU A 415 -25.60 -2.35 -4.00
CA LEU A 415 -24.77 -1.40 -4.73
C LEU A 415 -23.29 -1.74 -4.55
N ALA A 416 -22.53 -1.60 -5.63
CA ALA A 416 -21.07 -1.75 -5.61
C ALA A 416 -20.42 -0.68 -6.50
N GLY A 417 -19.19 -0.32 -6.19
CA GLY A 417 -18.43 0.64 -6.97
C GLY A 417 -17.37 1.36 -6.16
N ALA A 418 -16.38 1.93 -6.85
CA ALA A 418 -15.25 2.61 -6.22
C ALA A 418 -15.66 3.81 -5.34
N TYR A 419 -16.87 4.34 -5.52
CA TYR A 419 -17.48 5.38 -4.68
C TYR A 419 -17.75 4.93 -3.24
N HIS A 420 -17.61 3.64 -2.91
CA HIS A 420 -17.59 3.15 -1.52
C HIS A 420 -16.31 3.52 -0.75
N GLY A 421 -15.32 4.13 -1.41
CA GLY A 421 -14.08 4.62 -0.79
C GLY A 421 -13.50 5.81 -1.53
N TRP A 422 -12.19 5.83 -1.72
CA TRP A 422 -11.47 6.95 -2.34
C TRP A 422 -11.55 7.01 -3.87
N GLY A 423 -12.32 6.12 -4.50
CA GLY A 423 -12.53 6.13 -5.94
C GLY A 423 -11.47 5.33 -6.71
N PHE A 424 -10.64 4.55 -6.01
CA PHE A 424 -9.58 3.76 -6.61
C PHE A 424 -10.03 2.34 -6.94
N HIS A 425 -9.22 1.62 -7.72
CA HIS A 425 -9.52 0.25 -8.12
C HIS A 425 -9.67 -0.71 -6.94
N GLU A 426 -8.89 -0.53 -5.87
CA GLU A 426 -9.06 -1.33 -4.65
C GLU A 426 -10.40 -1.05 -3.96
N ASP A 427 -10.87 0.20 -3.92
CA ASP A 427 -12.17 0.52 -3.32
C ASP A 427 -13.30 -0.16 -4.09
N GLY A 428 -13.17 -0.21 -5.42
CA GLY A 428 -14.07 -0.96 -6.30
C GLY A 428 -14.01 -2.47 -6.02
N ALA A 429 -12.81 -3.07 -6.01
CA ALA A 429 -12.64 -4.49 -5.70
C ALA A 429 -13.25 -4.84 -4.32
N ARG A 430 -12.87 -4.12 -3.26
CA ARG A 430 -13.42 -4.29 -1.93
C ARG A 430 -14.95 -4.17 -1.92
N SER A 431 -15.53 -3.20 -2.64
CA SER A 431 -16.99 -3.05 -2.72
C SER A 431 -17.69 -4.24 -3.39
N GLY A 432 -17.06 -4.85 -4.40
CA GLY A 432 -17.60 -6.07 -5.03
C GLY A 432 -17.59 -7.28 -4.10
N VAL A 433 -16.52 -7.43 -3.30
CA VAL A 433 -16.44 -8.46 -2.25
C VAL A 433 -17.52 -8.25 -1.19
N GLU A 434 -17.68 -7.01 -0.72
CA GLU A 434 -18.71 -6.67 0.26
C GLU A 434 -20.12 -6.88 -0.29
N ALA A 435 -20.35 -6.58 -1.58
CA ALA A 435 -21.65 -6.84 -2.21
C ALA A 435 -21.97 -8.34 -2.27
N ALA A 436 -21.00 -9.19 -2.62
CA ALA A 436 -21.16 -10.64 -2.56
C ALA A 436 -21.43 -11.11 -1.12
N ARG A 437 -20.73 -10.54 -0.14
CA ARG A 437 -20.94 -10.83 1.29
C ARG A 437 -22.35 -10.45 1.76
N ARG A 438 -22.87 -9.31 1.32
CA ARG A 438 -24.24 -8.85 1.64
C ARG A 438 -25.31 -9.80 1.10
N LEU A 439 -25.00 -10.49 -0.01
CA LEU A 439 -25.81 -11.57 -0.59
C LEU A 439 -25.56 -12.95 0.04
N GLY A 440 -24.75 -13.04 1.10
CA GLY A 440 -24.49 -14.27 1.83
C GLY A 440 -23.35 -15.13 1.26
N VAL A 441 -22.54 -14.60 0.34
CA VAL A 441 -21.35 -15.26 -0.20
C VAL A 441 -20.09 -14.63 0.38
N GLU A 442 -19.44 -15.35 1.28
CA GLU A 442 -18.11 -14.97 1.76
C GLU A 442 -17.06 -15.33 0.70
N TRP A 443 -16.15 -14.39 0.39
CA TRP A 443 -14.93 -14.72 -0.35
C TRP A 443 -13.98 -15.43 0.62
N GLY A 444 -14.32 -16.69 0.92
CA GLY A 444 -13.71 -17.48 1.99
C GLY A 444 -12.19 -17.40 1.94
N THR A 445 -11.52 -17.56 3.07
CA THR A 445 -10.07 -17.79 3.10
C THR A 445 -9.78 -19.17 2.52
N GLU A 446 -10.04 -19.38 1.23
CA GLU A 446 -9.27 -20.39 0.53
C GLU A 446 -7.83 -19.93 0.68
N GLN A 447 -7.10 -20.67 1.51
CA GLN A 447 -5.66 -20.81 1.43
C GLN A 447 -5.39 -21.11 -0.05
N GLY A 448 -5.25 -20.07 -0.86
CA GLY A 448 -4.54 -20.15 -2.12
C GLY A 448 -3.25 -20.83 -1.73
N SER A 449 -3.10 -22.05 -2.22
CA SER A 449 -1.95 -22.91 -2.05
C SER A 449 -0.76 -22.24 -2.72
N THR A 450 -0.30 -21.13 -2.13
CA THR A 450 1.12 -20.93 -1.99
C THR A 450 1.50 -22.05 -1.04
N PRO A 451 2.27 -23.06 -1.45
CA PRO A 451 2.79 -24.02 -0.51
C PRO A 451 3.39 -23.22 0.66
N PRO A 452 3.14 -23.62 1.93
CA PRO A 452 3.66 -22.89 3.08
C PRO A 452 5.14 -22.61 2.79
N VAL A 453 5.52 -21.33 2.82
CA VAL A 453 6.89 -20.91 2.53
C VAL A 453 7.77 -21.63 3.54
N GLU A 454 8.39 -22.73 3.10
CA GLU A 454 9.10 -23.61 4.01
C GLU A 454 10.50 -23.03 4.21
N PRO A 455 10.88 -22.68 5.44
CA PRO A 455 12.24 -22.21 5.69
C PRO A 455 13.23 -23.32 5.34
N PRO A 456 14.47 -22.99 4.96
CA PRO A 456 15.53 -23.95 4.72
C PRO A 456 15.62 -25.05 5.77
N ARG A 457 15.66 -26.33 5.36
CA ARG A 457 15.82 -27.46 6.28
C ARG A 457 17.21 -27.54 6.89
N GLU A 458 18.22 -27.17 6.13
CA GLU A 458 19.60 -27.14 6.59
C GLU A 458 19.96 -25.79 7.24
N PRO A 459 20.80 -25.80 8.28
CA PRO A 459 21.36 -24.60 8.87
C PRO A 459 21.97 -23.70 7.81
N THR A 460 21.44 -22.48 7.68
CA THR A 460 21.78 -21.57 6.58
C THR A 460 22.39 -20.28 7.12
N ALA A 461 23.53 -19.86 6.58
CA ALA A 461 24.11 -18.56 6.88
C ALA A 461 23.59 -17.47 5.93
N TYR A 462 23.39 -16.26 6.45
CA TYR A 462 23.04 -15.06 5.69
C TYR A 462 24.11 -14.00 5.90
N ALA A 463 24.61 -13.41 4.82
CA ALA A 463 25.43 -12.22 4.87
C ALA A 463 24.51 -11.02 5.12
N THR A 464 24.51 -10.50 6.35
CA THR A 464 23.53 -9.51 6.79
C THR A 464 24.11 -8.10 6.82
N THR A 465 23.25 -7.12 6.53
CA THR A 465 23.50 -5.70 6.68
C THR A 465 22.53 -5.17 7.72
N ILE A 466 23.04 -4.66 8.82
CA ILE A 466 22.25 -4.14 9.93
C ILE A 466 22.31 -2.61 9.89
N ARG A 467 21.14 -1.98 9.76
CA ARG A 467 21.00 -0.53 9.66
C ARG A 467 20.17 0.01 10.82
N HIS A 468 20.66 1.05 11.46
CA HIS A 468 19.94 1.78 12.50
C HIS A 468 19.79 3.23 12.09
N THR A 469 18.56 3.72 12.06
CA THR A 469 18.25 5.12 11.76
C THR A 469 17.50 5.75 12.92
N ARG A 470 18.10 6.81 13.49
CA ARG A 470 17.45 7.69 14.45
C ARG A 470 17.12 9.02 13.77
N ARG A 471 15.90 9.52 13.93
CA ARG A 471 15.44 10.76 13.25
C ARG A 471 15.41 11.99 14.15
N ARG A 472 15.34 11.83 15.48
CA ARG A 472 15.34 12.93 16.47
C ARG A 472 16.39 12.69 17.57
N PRO A 473 16.99 13.74 18.17
CA PRO A 473 16.85 15.16 17.84
C PRO A 473 17.59 15.59 16.56
N PHE A 474 18.46 14.74 16.02
CA PHE A 474 19.09 14.88 14.69
C PHE A 474 19.07 13.55 13.96
N ARG A 475 19.05 13.59 12.61
CA ARG A 475 19.08 12.37 11.79
C ARG A 475 20.49 11.75 11.81
N ARG A 476 20.60 10.52 12.28
CA ARG A 476 21.83 9.71 12.15
C ARG A 476 21.47 8.30 11.71
N SER A 477 22.16 7.81 10.70
CA SER A 477 22.11 6.41 10.30
C SER A 477 23.49 5.80 10.52
N PHE A 478 23.54 4.56 10.97
CA PHE A 478 24.75 3.75 10.92
C PHE A 478 24.40 2.38 10.37
N GLU A 479 25.32 1.82 9.60
CA GLU A 479 25.18 0.54 8.94
C GLU A 479 26.45 -0.27 9.15
N HIS A 480 26.31 -1.59 9.33
CA HIS A 480 27.44 -2.51 9.38
C HIS A 480 27.04 -3.88 8.83
N ARG A 481 28.04 -4.64 8.38
CA ARG A 481 27.85 -6.01 7.88
C ARG A 481 28.08 -7.02 9.01
N SER A 482 27.30 -8.09 9.01
CA SER A 482 27.36 -9.20 9.94
C SER A 482 27.07 -10.52 9.21
N THR A 483 27.03 -11.62 9.95
CA THR A 483 26.53 -12.90 9.47
C THR A 483 25.53 -13.44 10.48
N THR A 484 24.34 -13.79 10.03
CA THR A 484 23.27 -14.33 10.87
C THR A 484 22.90 -15.71 10.36
N TRP A 485 22.68 -16.65 11.28
CA TRP A 485 22.35 -18.02 10.98
C TRP A 485 20.88 -18.28 11.19
N LEU A 486 20.29 -19.03 10.28
CA LEU A 486 18.97 -19.61 10.40
C LEU A 486 19.11 -21.08 10.77
N VAL A 487 18.62 -21.46 11.93
CA VAL A 487 18.82 -22.77 12.56
C VAL A 487 17.48 -23.41 12.87
N ASP A 488 17.30 -24.64 12.41
CA ASP A 488 16.22 -25.49 12.85
C ASP A 488 16.49 -25.98 14.28
N LEU A 489 15.57 -25.72 15.22
CA LEU A 489 15.75 -26.11 16.61
C LEU A 489 15.58 -27.63 16.84
N ASP A 490 15.01 -28.36 15.88
CA ASP A 490 15.03 -29.83 15.88
C ASP A 490 16.39 -30.40 15.41
N HIS A 491 17.17 -29.60 14.69
CA HIS A 491 18.44 -30.00 14.08
C HIS A 491 19.53 -28.93 14.30
N VAL A 492 19.78 -28.59 15.58
CA VAL A 492 20.81 -27.61 15.93
C VAL A 492 22.20 -28.12 15.51
N PRO A 493 23.00 -27.32 14.79
CA PRO A 493 24.36 -27.70 14.39
C PRO A 493 25.22 -28.15 15.58
N ALA A 494 26.03 -29.19 15.37
CA ALA A 494 27.04 -29.58 16.34
C ALA A 494 28.06 -28.44 16.55
N PRO A 495 28.60 -28.25 17.78
CA PRO A 495 29.58 -27.22 18.06
C PRO A 495 30.83 -27.34 17.16
N ALA A 496 31.27 -26.23 16.58
CA ALA A 496 32.42 -26.18 15.68
C ALA A 496 33.74 -25.99 16.44
N GLY A 497 34.78 -26.72 16.04
CA GLY A 497 36.14 -26.63 16.60
C GLY A 497 36.33 -27.36 17.94
N PRO A 498 37.57 -27.40 18.46
CA PRO A 498 37.88 -28.09 19.72
C PRO A 498 37.07 -27.50 20.89
N GLY A 499 36.22 -28.31 21.52
CA GLY A 499 35.36 -27.87 22.62
C GLY A 499 34.27 -26.87 22.22
N GLY A 500 33.91 -26.77 20.93
CA GLY A 500 32.82 -25.91 20.45
C GLY A 500 33.14 -24.42 20.36
N VAL A 501 34.40 -24.04 20.59
CA VAL A 501 34.82 -22.63 20.72
C VAL A 501 34.74 -21.83 19.41
N LEU A 502 34.48 -22.44 18.27
CA LEU A 502 34.45 -21.75 16.97
C LEU A 502 33.04 -21.60 16.38
N GLY A 503 32.00 -22.02 17.10
CA GLY A 503 30.61 -21.87 16.68
C GLY A 503 29.66 -22.81 17.41
N SER A 504 28.83 -22.32 18.32
CA SER A 504 27.76 -23.09 18.96
C SER A 504 26.46 -22.27 19.10
N PHE A 505 25.31 -22.95 19.19
CA PHE A 505 24.02 -22.35 19.56
C PHE A 505 23.57 -23.02 20.85
N GLU A 506 23.38 -22.23 21.91
CA GLU A 506 23.21 -22.75 23.25
C GLU A 506 22.00 -22.09 23.94
N ALA A 507 21.25 -22.85 24.73
CA ALA A 507 20.05 -22.35 25.41
C ALA A 507 20.33 -21.16 26.33
N ARG A 508 21.51 -21.11 26.96
CA ARG A 508 21.95 -19.98 27.79
C ARG A 508 22.01 -18.64 27.07
N ASP A 509 22.05 -18.63 25.73
CA ASP A 509 22.08 -17.41 24.91
C ASP A 509 20.69 -16.87 24.53
N HIS A 510 19.63 -17.59 24.91
CA HIS A 510 18.27 -17.30 24.48
C HIS A 510 17.28 -17.39 25.65
N LEU A 511 15.99 -17.14 25.39
CA LEU A 511 14.94 -17.19 26.39
C LEU A 511 14.80 -18.59 27.04
N GLY A 512 14.19 -18.66 28.22
CA GLY A 512 13.94 -19.88 28.99
C GLY A 512 15.14 -20.40 29.79
N ASP A 513 15.11 -21.68 30.20
CA ASP A 513 16.11 -22.29 31.08
C ASP A 513 17.48 -22.48 30.37
N PRO A 514 18.58 -21.92 30.90
CA PRO A 514 19.93 -22.12 30.35
C PRO A 514 20.39 -23.58 30.30
N ALA A 515 19.84 -24.46 31.14
CA ALA A 515 20.13 -25.89 31.16
C ALA A 515 19.16 -26.70 30.27
N GLY A 516 18.12 -26.06 29.73
CA GLY A 516 17.13 -26.67 28.87
C GLY A 516 17.55 -26.78 27.40
N THR A 517 16.59 -27.12 26.54
CA THR A 517 16.76 -27.09 25.08
C THR A 517 16.19 -25.80 24.50
N LEU A 518 16.76 -25.31 23.40
CA LEU A 518 16.26 -24.11 22.72
C LEU A 518 14.78 -24.27 22.33
N LYS A 519 14.40 -25.40 21.71
CA LYS A 519 13.02 -25.68 21.32
C LYS A 519 12.09 -25.73 22.54
N GLY A 520 12.49 -26.47 23.58
CA GLY A 520 11.67 -26.62 24.79
C GLY A 520 11.43 -25.30 25.52
N ASN A 521 12.42 -24.40 25.52
CA ASN A 521 12.28 -23.06 26.08
C ASN A 521 11.28 -22.20 25.31
N VAL A 522 11.35 -22.21 23.97
CA VAL A 522 10.40 -21.47 23.12
C VAL A 522 8.98 -22.04 23.27
N GLU A 523 8.82 -23.35 23.27
CA GLU A 523 7.53 -24.00 23.49
C GLU A 523 6.93 -23.70 24.87
N HIS A 524 7.77 -23.64 25.91
CA HIS A 524 7.34 -23.24 27.24
C HIS A 524 6.85 -21.79 27.25
N PHE A 525 7.58 -20.87 26.60
CA PHE A 525 7.16 -19.49 26.45
C PHE A 525 5.84 -19.36 25.66
N LEU A 526 5.67 -20.10 24.57
CA LEU A 526 4.41 -20.12 23.80
C LEU A 526 3.22 -20.53 24.66
N ARG A 527 3.36 -21.59 25.47
CA ARG A 527 2.30 -22.03 26.40
C ARG A 527 1.93 -20.93 27.41
N LEU A 528 2.92 -20.24 27.98
CA LEU A 528 2.66 -19.11 28.90
C LEU A 528 1.90 -17.96 28.23
N GLN A 529 2.04 -17.81 26.92
CA GLN A 529 1.34 -16.79 26.12
C GLN A 529 0.03 -17.31 25.49
N GLY A 530 -0.44 -18.50 25.86
CA GLY A 530 -1.70 -19.07 25.37
C GLY A 530 -1.63 -19.67 23.96
N VAL A 531 -0.43 -19.92 23.42
CA VAL A 531 -0.23 -20.62 22.14
C VAL A 531 0.22 -22.04 22.43
N GLU A 532 -0.64 -23.03 22.15
CA GLU A 532 -0.31 -24.44 22.36
C GLU A 532 0.59 -24.98 21.23
N PRO A 533 1.83 -25.43 21.54
CA PRO A 533 2.69 -26.07 20.57
C PRO A 533 2.14 -27.47 20.24
N ASP A 534 2.00 -27.77 18.96
CA ASP A 534 1.64 -29.11 18.48
C ASP A 534 2.88 -29.97 18.18
N GLY A 535 4.09 -29.44 18.37
CA GLY A 535 5.36 -30.09 18.02
C GLY A 535 5.81 -29.80 16.58
N GLY A 536 5.17 -28.85 15.90
CA GLY A 536 5.66 -28.31 14.64
C GLY A 536 7.05 -27.67 14.76
N ARG A 537 7.59 -27.31 13.60
CA ARG A 537 8.98 -26.87 13.46
C ARG A 537 9.19 -25.48 14.06
N ILE A 538 10.32 -25.26 14.73
CA ILE A 538 10.74 -23.93 15.18
C ILE A 538 12.09 -23.59 14.56
N VAL A 539 12.14 -22.47 13.85
CA VAL A 539 13.37 -22.00 13.19
C VAL A 539 13.81 -20.67 13.78
N MET A 540 15.09 -20.56 14.12
CA MET A 540 15.68 -19.42 14.81
C MET A 540 16.68 -18.67 13.92
N ALA A 541 16.54 -17.34 13.80
CA ALA A 541 17.58 -16.46 13.29
C ALA A 541 18.40 -15.87 14.44
N ALA A 542 19.69 -16.21 14.52
CA ALA A 542 20.60 -15.74 15.56
C ALA A 542 22.08 -15.80 15.09
N ASN A 543 22.98 -15.14 15.82
CA ASN A 543 24.42 -15.34 15.66
C ASN A 543 24.88 -16.54 16.50
N ALA A 544 25.88 -17.26 16.00
CA ALA A 544 26.53 -18.34 16.75
C ALA A 544 27.48 -17.77 17.81
N ARG A 545 27.58 -18.47 18.95
CA ARG A 545 28.62 -18.24 19.96
C ARG A 545 29.98 -18.62 19.40
N ALA A 546 30.97 -17.77 19.60
CA ALA A 546 32.36 -18.05 19.25
C ALA A 546 33.32 -17.47 20.30
N LEU A 547 34.39 -18.20 20.59
CA LEU A 547 35.44 -17.88 21.56
C LEU A 547 34.86 -17.49 22.94
N GLY A 548 33.81 -18.20 23.36
CA GLY A 548 33.14 -17.97 24.63
C GLY A 548 32.21 -16.75 24.65
N HIS A 549 32.00 -16.07 23.53
CA HIS A 549 31.16 -14.87 23.43
C HIS A 549 30.00 -15.05 22.44
N CYS A 550 28.82 -14.56 22.79
CA CYS A 550 27.66 -14.48 21.89
C CYS A 550 27.05 -13.08 21.98
N PHE A 551 26.65 -12.52 20.84
CA PHE A 551 26.01 -11.21 20.79
C PHE A 551 24.80 -11.24 19.86
N ASN A 552 23.61 -11.35 20.45
CA ASN A 552 22.32 -11.40 19.77
C ASN A 552 21.43 -10.24 20.24
N PRO A 553 21.57 -9.02 19.69
CA PRO A 553 20.72 -7.90 20.09
C PRO A 553 19.24 -8.17 19.74
N ILE A 554 19.00 -9.02 18.75
CA ILE A 554 17.71 -9.57 18.38
C ILE A 554 17.88 -11.03 17.93
N SER A 555 17.00 -11.91 18.41
CA SER A 555 16.81 -13.27 17.91
C SER A 555 15.36 -13.45 17.52
N VAL A 556 15.09 -14.10 16.39
CA VAL A 556 13.72 -14.29 15.89
C VAL A 556 13.42 -15.78 15.72
N PHE A 557 12.31 -16.24 16.30
CA PHE A 557 11.86 -17.62 16.24
C PHE A 557 10.55 -17.71 15.48
N TRP A 558 10.55 -18.34 14.30
CA TRP A 558 9.34 -18.68 13.55
C TRP A 558 8.82 -20.04 14.02
N CYS A 559 7.64 -20.04 14.62
CA CYS A 559 7.03 -21.22 15.23
C CYS A 559 5.93 -21.73 14.30
N HIS A 560 6.14 -22.89 13.69
CA HIS A 560 5.20 -23.53 12.77
C HIS A 560 4.37 -24.59 13.48
N ARG A 561 3.18 -24.86 12.94
CA ARG A 561 2.37 -26.03 13.25
C ARG A 561 2.86 -27.26 12.48
N ARG A 562 2.38 -28.45 12.83
CA ARG A 562 2.70 -29.70 12.12
C ARG A 562 2.29 -29.70 10.64
N ASP A 563 1.26 -28.94 10.31
CA ASP A 563 0.79 -28.76 8.92
C ASP A 563 1.66 -27.79 8.10
N GLY A 564 2.69 -27.19 8.72
CA GLY A 564 3.60 -26.22 8.10
C GLY A 564 3.17 -24.76 8.21
N ALA A 565 1.94 -24.49 8.66
CA ALA A 565 1.45 -23.12 8.83
C ALA A 565 2.19 -22.39 9.96
N LEU A 566 2.46 -21.10 9.79
CA LEU A 566 3.08 -20.27 10.82
C LEU A 566 2.07 -20.02 11.95
N ALA A 567 2.35 -20.51 13.16
CA ALA A 567 1.50 -20.33 14.34
C ALA A 567 1.72 -18.95 14.97
N ALA A 568 2.99 -18.57 15.17
CA ALA A 568 3.40 -17.29 15.75
C ALA A 568 4.89 -17.03 15.48
N VAL A 569 5.33 -15.81 15.76
CA VAL A 569 6.75 -15.44 15.78
C VAL A 569 7.11 -14.88 17.15
N VAL A 570 8.20 -15.38 17.74
CA VAL A 570 8.77 -14.82 18.98
C VAL A 570 9.97 -13.97 18.61
N VAL A 571 9.95 -12.70 19.00
CA VAL A 571 11.05 -11.75 18.80
C VAL A 571 11.70 -11.48 20.14
N GLU A 572 12.86 -12.11 20.37
CA GLU A 572 13.66 -11.92 21.56
C GLU A 572 14.63 -10.75 21.35
N VAL A 573 14.65 -9.80 22.29
CA VAL A 573 15.51 -8.62 22.25
C VAL A 573 16.41 -8.60 23.47
N HIS A 574 17.69 -8.34 23.25
CA HIS A 574 18.70 -8.22 24.30
C HIS A 574 19.16 -6.76 24.39
N ASN A 575 19.37 -6.25 25.60
CA ASN A 575 19.98 -4.95 25.79
C ASN A 575 21.45 -5.06 26.23
N THR A 576 22.19 -3.94 26.17
CA THR A 576 23.61 -3.90 26.56
C THR A 576 23.82 -4.01 28.07
N TYR A 577 22.75 -4.14 28.86
CA TYR A 577 22.79 -4.29 30.32
C TYR A 577 22.55 -5.74 30.78
N GLY A 578 22.45 -6.68 29.84
CA GLY A 578 22.24 -8.11 30.14
C GLY A 578 20.80 -8.46 30.52
N GLU A 579 19.82 -7.65 30.11
CA GLU A 579 18.40 -8.00 30.20
C GLU A 579 17.91 -8.56 28.86
N ARG A 580 16.85 -9.38 28.93
CA ARG A 580 16.18 -10.00 27.79
C ARG A 580 14.68 -9.76 27.89
N HIS A 581 14.01 -9.66 26.75
CA HIS A 581 12.56 -9.61 26.65
C HIS A 581 12.11 -10.30 25.36
N ALA A 582 11.03 -11.08 25.42
CA ALA A 582 10.48 -11.78 24.27
C ALA A 582 9.09 -11.24 23.93
N TYR A 583 8.93 -10.76 22.70
CA TYR A 583 7.65 -10.32 22.16
C TYR A 583 7.04 -11.47 21.34
N LEU A 584 5.86 -11.95 21.75
CA LEU A 584 5.05 -12.80 20.89
C LEU A 584 4.27 -11.93 19.91
N VAL A 585 4.38 -12.24 18.62
CA VAL A 585 3.60 -11.57 17.57
C VAL A 585 2.94 -12.58 16.64
N HIS A 586 1.79 -12.19 16.08
CA HIS A 586 1.08 -12.93 15.04
C HIS A 586 1.14 -12.13 13.75
N PRO A 587 2.13 -12.38 12.88
CA PRO A 587 2.29 -11.60 11.67
C PRO A 587 1.19 -11.89 10.65
N ASP A 588 0.84 -10.88 9.86
CA ASP A 588 0.03 -11.04 8.66
C ASP A 588 0.74 -11.87 7.58
N ALA A 589 0.08 -12.10 6.45
CA ALA A 589 0.65 -12.86 5.32
C ALA A 589 1.94 -12.24 4.75
N GLN A 590 2.21 -10.96 5.02
CA GLN A 590 3.43 -10.24 4.63
C GLN A 590 4.49 -10.24 5.73
N GLY A 591 4.26 -10.96 6.84
CA GLY A 591 5.18 -11.06 7.96
C GLY A 591 5.16 -9.82 8.86
N ARG A 592 4.11 -8.99 8.86
CA ARG A 592 4.06 -7.76 9.66
C ARG A 592 3.17 -7.90 10.88
N ALA A 593 3.60 -7.31 12.00
CA ALA A 593 2.83 -7.26 13.23
C ALA A 593 3.08 -5.96 14.00
N ARG A 594 2.20 -5.66 14.95
CA ARG A 594 2.36 -4.58 15.91
C ARG A 594 2.37 -5.14 17.33
N THR A 595 3.23 -4.60 18.19
CA THR A 595 3.28 -4.94 19.62
C THR A 595 3.65 -3.73 20.47
N GLU A 596 3.11 -3.66 21.69
CA GLU A 596 3.44 -2.60 22.64
C GLU A 596 4.88 -2.72 23.12
N LYS A 597 5.58 -1.60 23.31
CA LYS A 597 6.95 -1.64 23.83
C LYS A 597 6.92 -1.93 25.33
N GLN A 598 7.65 -2.96 25.75
CA GLN A 598 7.73 -3.35 27.16
C GLN A 598 9.15 -3.29 27.71
N MET A 599 10.17 -3.36 26.84
CA MET A 599 11.58 -3.41 27.24
C MET A 599 12.32 -2.07 27.10
N TYR A 600 13.11 -1.73 28.12
CA TYR A 600 14.06 -0.62 28.08
C TYR A 600 15.37 -1.06 27.37
N VAL A 601 15.43 -0.81 26.07
CA VAL A 601 16.54 -1.27 25.21
C VAL A 601 17.64 -0.22 24.98
N SER A 602 17.43 1.04 25.37
CA SER A 602 18.38 2.13 25.11
C SER A 602 18.26 3.26 26.14
N PRO A 603 19.37 3.87 26.62
CA PRO A 603 19.35 4.96 27.58
C PRO A 603 18.64 6.26 27.12
N PHE A 604 18.21 6.31 25.86
CA PHE A 604 17.69 7.50 25.19
C PHE A 604 16.17 7.45 24.89
N HIS A 605 15.49 6.34 25.21
CA HIS A 605 14.02 6.20 25.05
C HIS A 605 13.46 5.45 26.27
N GLY A 606 12.31 5.89 26.82
CA GLY A 606 11.62 5.19 27.92
C GLY A 606 10.95 3.89 27.44
N THR A 607 10.04 3.30 28.20
CA THR A 607 9.21 2.15 27.77
C THR A 607 7.93 2.58 27.02
N ASP A 608 7.77 3.88 26.77
CA ASP A 608 6.66 4.48 26.05
C ASP A 608 6.66 4.15 24.54
N GLY A 609 5.50 3.77 23.99
CA GLY A 609 5.27 3.57 22.57
C GLY A 609 5.01 2.12 22.12
N TRP A 610 4.93 1.92 20.80
CA TRP A 610 4.74 0.59 20.18
C TRP A 610 5.78 0.32 19.07
N TYR A 611 5.97 -0.96 18.77
CA TYR A 611 6.78 -1.44 17.67
C TYR A 611 5.90 -1.90 16.50
N ASP A 612 6.20 -1.40 15.31
CA ASP A 612 5.81 -2.05 14.05
C ASP A 612 6.98 -2.97 13.63
N VAL A 613 6.69 -4.27 13.51
CA VAL A 613 7.67 -5.33 13.25
C VAL A 613 7.40 -5.97 11.90
N ALA A 614 8.44 -6.23 11.11
CA ALA A 614 8.39 -7.03 9.89
C ALA A 614 9.38 -8.19 10.01
N VAL A 615 8.84 -9.41 10.00
CA VAL A 615 9.52 -10.70 10.21
C VAL A 615 8.94 -11.77 9.25
N PRO A 616 9.00 -11.56 7.92
CA PRO A 616 8.57 -12.58 6.96
C PRO A 616 9.36 -13.89 7.16
N VAL A 617 8.73 -15.03 6.86
CA VAL A 617 9.39 -16.33 6.93
C VAL A 617 10.60 -16.33 5.98
N PRO A 618 11.82 -16.63 6.46
CA PRO A 618 13.03 -16.49 5.67
C PRO A 618 13.16 -17.59 4.60
N THR A 619 13.58 -17.20 3.40
CA THR A 619 13.87 -18.09 2.25
C THR A 619 15.32 -17.89 1.79
N ASP A 620 15.57 -17.47 0.54
CA ASP A 620 16.91 -17.04 0.11
C ASP A 620 17.31 -15.66 0.65
N ARG A 621 16.34 -14.95 1.24
CA ARG A 621 16.54 -13.67 1.92
C ARG A 621 16.06 -13.73 3.37
N LEU A 622 16.82 -13.09 4.24
CA LEU A 622 16.47 -12.85 5.65
C LEU A 622 16.16 -11.36 5.81
N HIS A 623 14.96 -11.03 6.27
CA HIS A 623 14.57 -9.65 6.56
C HIS A 623 13.93 -9.57 7.94
N VAL A 624 14.47 -8.70 8.79
CA VAL A 624 13.89 -8.35 10.08
C VAL A 624 13.95 -6.84 10.22
N ALA A 625 12.81 -6.19 10.44
CA ALA A 625 12.76 -4.76 10.69
C ALA A 625 11.87 -4.44 11.89
N VAL A 626 12.31 -3.48 12.70
CA VAL A 626 11.59 -2.99 13.87
C VAL A 626 11.58 -1.46 13.81
N THR A 627 10.38 -0.87 13.84
CA THR A 627 10.19 0.57 13.92
C THR A 627 9.49 0.92 15.22
N LEU A 628 10.19 1.65 16.09
CA LEU A 628 9.64 2.21 17.32
C LEU A 628 8.94 3.54 17.02
N HIS A 629 7.72 3.64 17.52
CA HIS A 629 6.93 4.87 17.60
C HIS A 629 6.76 5.24 19.07
N THR A 630 7.27 6.40 19.49
CA THR A 630 7.08 6.90 20.86
C THR A 630 5.98 7.97 20.90
N ASP A 631 5.37 8.17 22.07
CA ASP A 631 4.29 9.15 22.27
C ASP A 631 4.73 10.60 22.02
N ASP A 632 6.02 10.90 22.20
CA ASP A 632 6.62 12.21 21.88
C ASP A 632 6.96 12.38 20.38
N GLY A 633 6.58 11.41 19.55
CA GLY A 633 6.73 11.41 18.10
C GLY A 633 8.17 11.20 17.62
N ALA A 634 9.06 10.66 18.47
CA ALA A 634 10.34 10.15 18.01
C ALA A 634 10.13 8.80 17.29
N THR A 635 10.89 8.61 16.20
CA THR A 635 10.90 7.36 15.44
C THR A 635 12.32 6.84 15.35
N PHE A 636 12.47 5.57 15.69
CA PHE A 636 13.71 4.82 15.57
C PHE A 636 13.43 3.56 14.78
N SER A 637 14.24 3.29 13.75
CA SER A 637 14.10 2.09 12.94
C SER A 637 15.41 1.31 12.94
N ALA A 638 15.32 0.01 13.18
CA ALA A 638 16.40 -0.95 13.01
C ALA A 638 15.98 -1.96 11.94
N SER A 639 16.87 -2.28 11.00
CA SER A 639 16.67 -3.38 10.05
C SER A 639 17.88 -4.27 9.99
N LEU A 640 17.64 -5.55 9.70
CA LEU A 640 18.60 -6.59 9.39
C LEU A 640 18.15 -7.21 8.07
N ASP A 641 18.96 -7.01 7.03
CA ASP A 641 18.70 -7.46 5.68
C ASP A 641 19.82 -8.39 5.24
N GLY A 642 19.53 -9.62 4.81
CA GLY A 642 20.55 -10.59 4.44
C GLY A 642 20.20 -11.45 3.23
N GLU A 643 21.24 -11.88 2.54
CA GLU A 643 21.19 -12.85 1.45
C GLU A 643 21.91 -14.12 1.87
N ARG A 644 21.37 -15.27 1.46
CA ARG A 644 21.96 -16.58 1.74
C ARG A 644 23.42 -16.65 1.26
N THR A 645 24.28 -17.23 2.09
CA THR A 645 25.72 -17.38 1.80
C THR A 645 26.23 -18.75 2.24
N SER A 646 27.29 -19.24 1.58
CA SER A 646 27.99 -20.48 1.92
C SER A 646 29.09 -20.29 2.97
N THR A 647 29.04 -19.20 3.74
CA THR A 647 30.05 -18.86 4.75
C THR A 647 30.02 -19.85 5.92
N SER A 648 31.17 -20.43 6.27
CA SER A 648 31.29 -21.34 7.42
C SER A 648 31.33 -20.58 8.75
N THR A 649 30.88 -21.24 9.84
CA THR A 649 30.92 -20.72 11.22
C THR A 649 32.32 -20.20 11.61
N LEU A 650 33.37 -20.90 11.17
CA LEU A 650 34.78 -20.55 11.34
C LEU A 650 35.15 -19.16 10.81
N ARG A 651 34.62 -18.77 9.64
CA ARG A 651 34.91 -17.46 9.03
C ARG A 651 34.05 -16.32 9.62
N ALA A 652 32.94 -16.66 10.27
CA ALA A 652 32.01 -15.70 10.88
C ALA A 652 32.40 -15.30 12.32
N ALA A 653 33.12 -16.16 13.06
CA ALA A 653 33.50 -15.95 14.46
C ALA A 653 34.20 -14.59 14.77
N PRO A 654 35.17 -14.09 13.96
CA PRO A 654 35.81 -12.79 14.24
C PRO A 654 34.87 -11.58 14.03
N ALA A 655 33.81 -11.73 13.23
CA ALA A 655 32.88 -10.64 12.94
C ALA A 655 31.97 -10.32 14.14
N ALA A 656 31.55 -11.33 14.91
CA ALA A 656 30.75 -11.17 16.13
C ALA A 656 31.50 -10.38 17.23
N LEU A 657 32.80 -10.61 17.37
CA LEU A 657 33.67 -9.89 18.32
C LEU A 657 33.85 -8.40 17.94
N ARG A 658 34.01 -8.11 16.65
CA ARG A 658 34.09 -6.72 16.14
C ARG A 658 32.82 -5.92 16.42
N HIS A 659 31.65 -6.56 16.38
CA HIS A 659 30.36 -5.93 16.62
C HIS A 659 30.21 -5.42 18.06
N THR A 660 30.62 -6.23 19.05
CA THR A 660 30.58 -5.84 20.47
C THR A 660 31.41 -4.58 20.71
N VAL A 661 32.60 -4.49 20.11
CA VAL A 661 33.47 -3.30 20.21
C VAL A 661 32.83 -2.07 19.58
N LEU A 662 32.23 -2.19 18.40
CA LEU A 662 31.59 -1.07 17.68
C LEU A 662 30.39 -0.48 18.43
N ILE A 663 29.58 -1.33 19.08
CA ILE A 663 28.43 -0.87 19.88
C ILE A 663 28.87 -0.12 21.13
N HIS A 664 29.90 -0.61 21.83
CA HIS A 664 30.44 0.07 23.02
C HIS A 664 31.07 1.43 22.65
N VAL A 665 31.82 1.50 21.53
CA VAL A 665 32.40 2.75 21.02
C VAL A 665 31.30 3.75 20.61
N HIS A 666 30.21 3.28 20.00
CA HIS A 666 29.08 4.14 19.64
C HIS A 666 28.32 4.66 20.88
N GLY A 667 28.13 3.81 21.90
CA GLY A 667 27.54 4.18 23.19
C GLY A 667 28.35 5.25 23.92
N LEU A 668 29.67 5.09 23.99
CA LEU A 668 30.59 6.09 24.57
C LEU A 668 30.56 7.41 23.80
N TRP A 669 30.50 7.38 22.48
CA TRP A 669 30.42 8.60 21.65
C TRP A 669 29.11 9.38 21.88
N LEU A 670 27.99 8.67 22.04
CA LEU A 670 26.69 9.30 22.33
C LEU A 670 26.64 9.88 23.74
N TRP A 671 27.25 9.22 24.72
CA TRP A 671 27.40 9.71 26.10
C TRP A 671 28.28 10.96 26.15
N ALA A 672 29.42 10.98 25.44
CA ALA A 672 30.33 12.12 25.37
C ALA A 672 29.70 13.41 24.79
N ARG A 673 28.55 13.31 24.10
CA ARG A 673 27.82 14.44 23.50
C ARG A 673 26.63 14.95 24.33
N ARG A 674 26.53 14.60 25.62
CA ARG A 674 25.55 15.12 26.58
C ARG A 674 24.06 14.92 26.18
N LEU A 675 23.73 13.83 25.49
CA LEU A 675 22.33 13.39 25.37
C LEU A 675 21.82 12.97 26.75
N GLY A 676 20.74 13.58 27.22
CA GLY A 676 20.15 13.30 28.53
C GLY A 676 19.77 11.83 28.67
N VAL A 677 20.37 11.16 29.64
CA VAL A 677 20.07 9.76 30.00
C VAL A 677 18.74 9.78 30.76
N ARG A 678 17.72 9.07 30.27
CA ARG A 678 16.46 8.93 31.03
C ARG A 678 16.70 7.97 32.22
N PRO A 679 16.19 8.26 33.43
CA PRO A 679 16.29 7.34 34.56
C PRO A 679 15.70 5.97 34.23
N ARG A 680 16.38 4.91 34.66
CA ARG A 680 15.98 3.51 34.43
C ARG A 680 14.76 3.16 35.28
N PRO A 681 13.64 2.71 34.70
CA PRO A 681 12.60 2.01 35.44
C PRO A 681 13.08 0.60 35.81
N GLU A 682 12.65 0.05 36.95
CA GLU A 682 12.82 -1.39 37.20
C GLU A 682 12.00 -2.18 36.16
N HIS A 683 12.67 -2.99 35.35
CA HIS A 683 11.98 -3.88 34.42
C HIS A 683 11.55 -5.14 35.19
N PRO A 684 10.24 -5.39 35.40
CA PRO A 684 9.78 -6.62 36.04
C PRO A 684 10.24 -7.82 35.21
N ARG A 685 10.66 -8.90 35.86
CA ARG A 685 11.10 -10.11 35.15
C ARG A 685 9.90 -10.69 34.38
N GLN A 686 10.06 -10.88 33.08
CA GLN A 686 9.05 -11.56 32.25
C GLN A 686 9.11 -13.06 32.59
N GLU A 687 7.97 -13.63 32.95
CA GLU A 687 7.86 -15.07 33.19
C GLU A 687 8.23 -15.84 31.92
N GLY A 688 9.07 -16.86 32.04
CA GLY A 688 9.62 -17.61 30.90
C GLY A 688 10.87 -17.02 30.22
N VAL A 689 11.38 -15.85 30.67
CA VAL A 689 12.63 -15.25 30.17
C VAL A 689 13.62 -15.07 31.31
N THR A 690 14.68 -15.90 31.38
CA THR A 690 15.72 -15.75 32.41
C THR A 690 16.83 -14.79 31.97
N ARG A 691 17.62 -14.30 32.95
CA ARG A 691 18.75 -13.38 32.73
C ARG A 691 19.87 -13.98 31.87
#